data_AF-A0A1U7VK88-F1
#
_entry.id   AF-A0A1U7VK88-F1
#
_cell.length_a   1.000
_cell.length_b   1.000
_cell.length_c   1.000
_cell.angle_alpha   90.00
_cell.angle_beta   90.00
_cell.angle_gamma   90.00
#
_symmetry.space_group_name_H-M   'P 1'
#
loop_
_entity.id
_entity.type
_entity.pdbx_description
1 polymer ?
#
loop_
_entity_poly.entity_id
_entity_poly.type
_entity_poly.pdbx_seq_one_letter_code
_entity_poly.pdbx_strand_id
1 'polypeptide(L)'
;MVKIILLCYAQELQTCGIGSWDWNLGGQNCTYHALFPRAWTVYEGEPDPELRVVCRQISPFIPHNYKESSLPTAVFTFTVHNLGKTSADVTLLFTWANSAGGDSGISGHHFNSKFRMEDGVQGVLLHHMTSKERPSVTFAIAAEANDTVHVSECPFFVISGDSQGITAKDMWNEVKKNGSFDHLQSEEMSMPSDPGSLVGAAVAASLTIPADDVKSVTFSLAWACPEINFASGRTYHRRYTKFYGTTGHAAAKIAHDAIQEHTQWESQIEEWQKPIIEDKRLPEWYPITLFNELYYLNAGGTIWTDGLPPVQKLSTIGKRFSIDRSSLDVKVSADPTQSDDTAVLILERMGSVLDELQTPVSVNAAVGTNLLQKGEENVGQFLYLEGIEYYMCNTYDVHFYASFALTMLFPELELSIQRDFAAAVMMHDPSKRLLLDDGMSATRKVLGAVPHDIGMDDPWFEVNYYCLYNTDRWKDLNPKFVLQVYRDFVATGDKKFVEAVWPSVYMAMAFMDQFDKDGDGMIENEGFPDQTYDVWSVSGVSAYSGGLWVAALQAASALAREVGDKGSEDYFWFKFQKAKEVYQKLWNGSYFNYDNSGSAVSSSIQADQLAGQWYARACGLLPIVDEEKAKTTFETVFNFNVMKVKDGKRGAVNGMRPNGEPDSSSLQSREIWSGVTYAVAAAMIHEDMADMGFKTAAGVYETVWSEDGFG
;
A
#
# COMPACT_ATOMS: atom_id res chain seq x y z
N MET A 1 -3.87 4.13 -46.35
CA MET A 1 -2.67 3.37 -45.92
C MET A 1 -2.91 3.12 -44.44
N VAL A 2 -3.20 1.87 -44.03
CA VAL A 2 -3.51 1.57 -42.62
C VAL A 2 -2.22 1.72 -41.82
N LYS A 3 -2.20 2.63 -40.85
CA LYS A 3 -1.06 2.82 -39.94
C LYS A 3 -1.50 2.38 -38.54
N ILE A 4 -0.82 1.39 -37.99
CA ILE A 4 -1.17 0.79 -36.70
C ILE A 4 -0.07 1.17 -35.70
N ILE A 5 -0.46 1.65 -34.52
CA ILE A 5 0.47 1.89 -33.41
C ILE A 5 0.57 0.63 -32.55
N LEU A 6 1.80 0.25 -32.23
CA LEU A 6 2.11 -0.75 -31.20
C LEU A 6 2.67 -0.06 -29.97
N LEU A 7 2.13 -0.38 -28.80
CA LEU A 7 2.42 0.30 -27.53
C LEU A 7 3.29 -0.51 -26.56
N CYS A 8 3.99 -1.55 -27.02
CA CYS A 8 4.86 -2.37 -26.18
C CYS A 8 6.27 -2.51 -26.77
N TYR A 9 7.20 -3.08 -26.01
CA TYR A 9 8.56 -3.39 -26.45
C TYR A 9 8.72 -4.92 -26.54
N ALA A 10 9.43 -5.42 -27.55
CA ALA A 10 9.71 -6.86 -27.71
C ALA A 10 11.22 -7.12 -27.64
N GLN A 11 11.62 -8.04 -26.75
CA GLN A 11 12.95 -8.64 -26.75
C GLN A 11 12.85 -10.05 -27.33
N GLU A 12 13.72 -10.33 -28.31
CA GLU A 12 13.87 -11.56 -29.11
C GLU A 12 12.96 -11.75 -30.35
N LEU A 13 13.60 -11.73 -31.53
CA LEU A 13 12.97 -11.68 -32.85
C LEU A 13 13.00 -13.07 -33.52
N GLN A 14 11.87 -13.78 -33.52
CA GLN A 14 11.57 -14.81 -34.52
C GLN A 14 10.79 -14.19 -35.70
N THR A 15 11.13 -14.56 -36.93
CA THR A 15 10.58 -13.98 -38.18
C THR A 15 9.10 -14.25 -38.42
N CYS A 16 8.51 -15.22 -37.71
CA CYS A 16 7.06 -15.52 -37.72
C CYS A 16 6.35 -15.09 -36.42
N GLY A 17 7.08 -14.59 -35.42
CA GLY A 17 6.54 -14.10 -34.15
C GLY A 17 6.22 -12.61 -34.18
N ILE A 18 6.16 -11.97 -33.01
CA ILE A 18 5.89 -10.53 -32.86
C ILE A 18 6.95 -9.63 -33.51
N GLY A 19 8.11 -10.17 -33.87
CA GLY A 19 9.11 -9.46 -34.68
C GLY A 19 8.66 -9.11 -36.09
N SER A 20 7.53 -9.68 -36.56
CA SER A 20 6.90 -9.33 -37.83
C SER A 20 6.04 -8.06 -37.78
N TRP A 21 5.82 -7.51 -36.59
CA TRP A 21 4.99 -6.33 -36.38
C TRP A 21 5.74 -5.02 -36.66
N ASP A 22 5.01 -3.92 -36.86
CA ASP A 22 5.60 -2.62 -37.19
C ASP A 22 6.03 -1.84 -35.92
N TRP A 23 7.23 -2.12 -35.39
CA TRP A 23 7.79 -1.48 -34.18
C TRP A 23 8.43 -0.10 -34.42
N ASN A 24 7.88 0.70 -35.34
CA ASN A 24 8.54 1.91 -35.86
C ASN A 24 8.08 3.23 -35.20
N LEU A 25 7.45 3.18 -34.03
CA LEU A 25 6.95 4.39 -33.35
C LEU A 25 8.12 5.27 -32.88
N GLY A 26 8.19 6.50 -33.40
CA GLY A 26 9.15 7.50 -32.96
C GLY A 26 8.69 8.18 -31.67
N GLY A 27 9.29 7.85 -30.52
CA GLY A 27 8.91 8.42 -29.22
C GLY A 27 9.10 9.94 -29.07
N GLN A 28 9.72 10.61 -30.05
CA GLN A 28 10.03 12.05 -30.00
C GLN A 28 8.79 12.95 -30.00
N ASN A 29 7.71 12.52 -30.65
CA ASN A 29 6.43 13.25 -30.70
C ASN A 29 5.36 12.61 -29.79
N CYS A 30 5.81 11.84 -28.80
CA CYS A 30 4.94 11.22 -27.82
C CYS A 30 5.18 11.86 -26.45
N THR A 31 4.12 12.17 -25.71
CA THR A 31 4.24 12.69 -24.34
C THR A 31 3.39 11.85 -23.40
N TYR A 32 4.00 11.32 -22.35
CA TYR A 32 3.31 10.62 -21.27
C TYR A 32 3.09 11.59 -20.10
N HIS A 33 1.90 11.51 -19.51
CA HIS A 33 1.51 12.28 -18.35
C HIS A 33 0.92 11.35 -17.30
N ALA A 34 1.22 11.62 -16.03
CA ALA A 34 0.65 10.88 -14.90
C ALA A 34 0.20 11.82 -13.79
N LEU A 35 -1.01 11.58 -13.32
CA LEU A 35 -1.55 12.12 -12.08
C LEU A 35 -2.44 11.04 -11.48
N PHE A 36 -1.80 10.10 -10.78
CA PHE A 36 -2.44 8.88 -10.26
C PHE A 36 -3.80 9.18 -9.63
N PRO A 37 -4.86 8.39 -9.91
CA PRO A 37 -4.85 7.11 -10.66
C PRO A 37 -5.00 7.25 -12.18
N ARG A 38 -4.85 8.47 -12.71
CA ARG A 38 -4.99 8.75 -14.14
C ARG A 38 -3.63 8.88 -14.79
N ALA A 39 -3.53 8.40 -16.02
CA ALA A 39 -2.42 8.71 -16.90
C ALA A 39 -2.94 8.91 -18.33
N TRP A 40 -2.16 9.60 -19.15
CA TRP A 40 -2.49 9.71 -20.57
C TRP A 40 -1.24 9.87 -21.41
N THR A 41 -1.30 9.32 -22.62
CA THR A 41 -0.26 9.46 -23.63
C THR A 41 -0.82 10.19 -24.83
N VAL A 42 -0.12 11.23 -25.27
CA VAL A 42 -0.43 12.00 -26.47
C VAL A 42 0.56 11.62 -27.56
N TYR A 43 0.05 11.20 -28.71
CA TYR A 43 0.81 10.92 -29.92
C TYR A 43 0.49 12.03 -30.93
N GLU A 44 1.45 12.93 -31.16
CA GLU A 44 1.31 14.07 -32.08
C GLU A 44 1.87 13.71 -33.45
N GLY A 45 1.02 13.55 -34.46
CA GLY A 45 1.47 13.24 -35.82
C GLY A 45 2.06 11.84 -36.00
N GLU A 46 1.83 10.94 -35.04
CA GLU A 46 2.29 9.56 -35.04
C GLU A 46 1.08 8.61 -34.90
N PRO A 47 0.94 7.60 -35.77
CA PRO A 47 1.83 7.22 -36.86
C PRO A 47 1.54 8.04 -38.14
N ASP A 48 0.51 8.88 -38.12
CA ASP A 48 0.12 9.73 -39.23
C ASP A 48 0.23 11.22 -38.88
N PRO A 49 0.95 12.04 -39.67
CA PRO A 49 1.06 13.48 -39.45
C PRO A 49 -0.27 14.23 -39.41
N GLU A 50 -1.33 13.69 -40.02
CA GLU A 50 -2.67 14.28 -40.01
C GLU A 50 -3.52 13.82 -38.82
N LEU A 51 -3.01 12.93 -37.97
CA LEU A 51 -3.72 12.41 -36.81
C LEU A 51 -3.05 12.85 -35.51
N ARG A 52 -3.89 13.14 -34.52
CA ARG A 52 -3.49 13.25 -33.12
C ARG A 52 -4.27 12.23 -32.31
N VAL A 53 -3.56 11.39 -31.57
CA VAL A 53 -4.15 10.33 -30.76
C VAL A 53 -3.88 10.62 -29.30
N VAL A 54 -4.90 10.55 -28.46
CA VAL A 54 -4.77 10.66 -27.00
C VAL A 54 -5.32 9.39 -26.38
N CYS A 55 -4.46 8.62 -25.72
CA CYS A 55 -4.87 7.48 -24.91
C CYS A 55 -4.97 7.93 -23.46
N ARG A 56 -6.18 7.96 -22.88
CA ARG A 56 -6.39 8.15 -21.44
C ARG A 56 -6.55 6.79 -20.80
N GLN A 57 -5.82 6.53 -19.71
CA GLN A 57 -5.89 5.28 -18.97
C GLN A 57 -6.22 5.52 -17.50
N ILE A 58 -7.17 4.75 -16.97
CA ILE A 58 -7.61 4.85 -15.58
C ILE A 58 -7.86 3.46 -14.99
N SER A 59 -7.65 3.35 -13.69
CA SER A 59 -8.28 2.35 -12.83
C SER A 59 -9.11 3.08 -11.78
N PRO A 60 -10.24 2.51 -11.32
CA PRO A 60 -11.02 3.13 -10.26
C PRO A 60 -10.22 3.13 -8.96
N PHE A 61 -9.68 4.29 -8.57
CA PHE A 61 -9.17 4.54 -7.22
C PHE A 61 -9.94 5.75 -6.68
N ILE A 62 -10.96 5.46 -5.89
CA ILE A 62 -11.97 6.43 -5.46
C ILE A 62 -12.02 6.38 -3.93
N PRO A 63 -11.59 7.44 -3.23
CA PRO A 63 -11.64 7.50 -1.77
C PRO A 63 -13.04 7.18 -1.22
N HIS A 64 -13.09 6.48 -0.09
CA HIS A 64 -14.30 5.99 0.58
C HIS A 64 -15.18 5.02 -0.24
N ASN A 65 -14.72 4.58 -1.41
CA ASN A 65 -15.39 3.56 -2.20
C ASN A 65 -14.65 2.22 -2.07
N TYR A 66 -15.28 1.25 -1.39
CA TYR A 66 -14.69 -0.06 -1.10
C TYR A 66 -15.10 -1.19 -2.06
N LYS A 67 -15.83 -0.84 -3.13
CA LYS A 67 -16.19 -1.76 -4.22
C LYS A 67 -15.36 -1.46 -5.45
N GLU A 68 -15.57 -0.30 -6.07
CA GLU A 68 -14.90 0.08 -7.31
C GLU A 68 -13.37 0.15 -7.11
N SER A 69 -12.90 0.66 -5.97
CA SER A 69 -11.45 0.70 -5.67
C SER A 69 -10.78 -0.67 -5.48
N SER A 70 -11.55 -1.75 -5.44
CA SER A 70 -11.04 -3.13 -5.36
C SER A 70 -10.93 -3.83 -6.71
N LEU A 71 -11.39 -3.20 -7.80
CA LEU A 71 -11.57 -3.88 -9.09
C LEU A 71 -10.24 -4.10 -9.82
N PRO A 72 -9.95 -5.33 -10.27
CA PRO A 72 -8.76 -5.63 -11.05
C PRO A 72 -8.99 -5.27 -12.53
N THR A 73 -9.06 -3.97 -12.82
CA THR A 73 -9.35 -3.47 -14.16
C THR A 73 -8.67 -2.15 -14.50
N ALA A 74 -8.43 -1.94 -15.79
CA ALA A 74 -8.01 -0.68 -16.37
C ALA A 74 -8.83 -0.40 -17.63
N VAL A 75 -9.11 0.87 -17.87
CA VAL A 75 -9.85 1.35 -19.05
C VAL A 75 -8.94 2.26 -19.86
N PHE A 76 -8.95 2.09 -21.18
CA PHE A 76 -8.16 2.84 -22.14
C PHE A 76 -9.09 3.52 -23.14
N THR A 77 -9.27 4.83 -23.00
CA THR A 77 -10.09 5.63 -23.91
C THR A 77 -9.18 6.37 -24.89
N PHE A 78 -9.22 5.94 -26.14
CA PHE A 78 -8.52 6.58 -27.24
C PHE A 78 -9.40 7.65 -27.86
N THR A 79 -8.94 8.89 -27.86
CA THR A 79 -9.54 10.00 -28.61
C THR A 79 -8.67 10.31 -29.82
N VAL A 80 -9.23 10.16 -31.01
CA VAL A 80 -8.52 10.34 -32.28
C VAL A 80 -9.08 11.58 -32.97
N HIS A 81 -8.21 12.56 -33.17
CA HIS A 81 -8.50 13.78 -33.91
C HIS A 81 -7.98 13.63 -35.33
N ASN A 82 -8.86 13.79 -36.32
CA ASN A 82 -8.47 13.89 -37.72
C ASN A 82 -8.28 15.37 -38.08
N LEU A 83 -7.02 15.79 -38.17
CA LEU A 83 -6.62 17.16 -38.54
C LEU A 83 -6.40 17.31 -40.05
N GLY A 84 -6.61 16.21 -40.80
CA GLY A 84 -6.49 16.16 -42.24
C GLY A 84 -7.73 16.69 -42.97
N LYS A 85 -7.60 16.85 -44.28
CA LYS A 85 -8.67 17.37 -45.16
C LYS A 85 -9.59 16.29 -45.73
N THR A 86 -9.32 15.02 -45.43
CA THR A 86 -10.07 13.86 -45.91
C THR A 86 -10.44 12.96 -44.75
N SER A 87 -11.49 12.17 -44.92
CA SER A 87 -11.83 11.14 -43.95
C SER A 87 -10.67 10.14 -43.78
N ALA A 88 -10.44 9.69 -42.54
CA ALA A 88 -9.43 8.73 -42.19
C ALA A 88 -10.09 7.43 -41.71
N ASP A 89 -9.70 6.30 -42.29
CA ASP A 89 -10.05 4.97 -41.77
C ASP A 89 -9.02 4.59 -40.71
N VAL A 90 -9.49 4.39 -39.48
CA VAL A 90 -8.66 4.13 -38.31
C VAL A 90 -9.04 2.77 -37.74
N THR A 91 -8.02 1.98 -37.37
CA THR A 91 -8.17 0.75 -36.61
C THR A 91 -7.26 0.83 -35.40
N LEU A 92 -7.85 0.72 -34.21
CA LEU A 92 -7.13 0.58 -32.95
C LEU A 92 -7.11 -0.89 -32.57
N LEU A 93 -5.94 -1.39 -32.18
CA LEU A 93 -5.73 -2.80 -31.89
C LEU A 93 -5.25 -2.96 -30.44
N PHE A 94 -5.97 -3.78 -29.68
CA PHE A 94 -5.55 -4.19 -28.34
C PHE A 94 -5.18 -5.68 -28.34
N THR A 95 -3.88 -5.97 -28.15
CA THR A 95 -3.35 -7.34 -28.03
C THR A 95 -2.94 -7.65 -26.60
N TRP A 96 -3.18 -8.88 -26.14
CA TRP A 96 -2.73 -9.35 -24.83
C TRP A 96 -2.17 -10.77 -24.92
N ALA A 97 -1.07 -11.03 -24.21
CA ALA A 97 -0.52 -12.37 -24.09
C ALA A 97 -1.22 -13.13 -22.96
N ASN A 98 -1.50 -14.43 -23.15
CA ASN A 98 -2.00 -15.28 -22.08
C ASN A 98 -0.85 -15.69 -21.15
N SER A 99 -0.40 -14.76 -20.32
CA SER A 99 0.74 -14.90 -19.42
C SER A 99 0.52 -14.10 -18.14
N ALA A 100 0.88 -14.68 -17.00
CA ALA A 100 0.96 -13.99 -15.71
C ALA A 100 2.37 -13.40 -15.43
N GLY A 101 3.26 -13.37 -16.44
CA GLY A 101 4.65 -12.92 -16.33
C GLY A 101 5.66 -14.06 -16.17
N GLY A 102 6.95 -13.75 -16.35
CA GLY A 102 8.02 -14.76 -16.38
C GLY A 102 7.75 -15.87 -17.41
N ASP A 103 8.08 -17.11 -17.04
CA ASP A 103 7.87 -18.29 -17.90
C ASP A 103 6.44 -18.86 -17.84
N SER A 104 5.51 -18.18 -17.16
CA SER A 104 4.15 -18.72 -16.96
C SER A 104 3.43 -18.96 -18.27
N GLY A 105 3.54 -18.05 -19.25
CA GLY A 105 2.84 -18.14 -20.52
C GLY A 105 3.28 -19.26 -21.45
N ILE A 106 4.40 -19.94 -21.16
CA ILE A 106 4.87 -21.12 -21.90
C ILE A 106 4.63 -22.43 -21.13
N SER A 107 3.93 -22.39 -20.00
CA SER A 107 3.64 -23.60 -19.21
C SER A 107 2.65 -24.56 -19.88
N GLY A 108 1.91 -24.07 -20.87
CA GLY A 108 0.97 -24.85 -21.69
C GLY A 108 -0.43 -24.94 -21.09
N HIS A 109 -1.34 -25.54 -21.85
CA HIS A 109 -2.76 -25.72 -21.53
C HIS A 109 -3.57 -24.43 -21.39
N HIS A 110 -3.01 -23.28 -21.77
CA HIS A 110 -3.73 -22.02 -21.80
C HIS A 110 -4.71 -22.01 -22.98
N PHE A 111 -5.91 -21.46 -22.80
CA PHE A 111 -6.88 -21.37 -23.89
C PHE A 111 -7.64 -20.05 -23.82
N ASN A 112 -8.20 -19.63 -24.94
CA ASN A 112 -8.92 -18.38 -25.05
C ASN A 112 -10.34 -18.63 -25.58
N SER A 113 -11.28 -17.74 -25.23
CA SER A 113 -12.68 -17.84 -25.67
C SER A 113 -13.28 -16.46 -25.92
N LYS A 114 -14.12 -16.33 -26.94
CA LYS A 114 -14.85 -15.09 -27.20
C LYS A 114 -15.97 -14.87 -26.16
N PHE A 115 -16.33 -13.62 -25.92
CA PHE A 115 -17.57 -13.27 -25.22
C PHE A 115 -18.21 -12.04 -25.86
N ARG A 116 -19.54 -11.95 -25.76
CA ARG A 116 -20.33 -10.82 -26.23
C ARG A 116 -21.47 -10.57 -25.25
N MET A 117 -21.66 -9.32 -24.87
CA MET A 117 -22.73 -8.84 -24.01
C MET A 117 -23.88 -8.27 -24.86
N GLU A 118 -25.06 -8.12 -24.28
CA GLU A 118 -26.27 -7.68 -25.00
C GLU A 118 -26.20 -6.22 -25.48
N ASP A 119 -25.36 -5.40 -24.86
CA ASP A 119 -25.20 -3.97 -25.07
C ASP A 119 -24.13 -3.61 -26.13
N GLY A 120 -23.48 -4.61 -26.74
CA GLY A 120 -22.47 -4.40 -27.77
C GLY A 120 -21.03 -4.51 -27.27
N VAL A 121 -20.80 -4.66 -25.96
CA VAL A 121 -19.46 -4.97 -25.44
C VAL A 121 -19.07 -6.39 -25.82
N GLN A 122 -17.91 -6.55 -26.44
CA GLN A 122 -17.39 -7.86 -26.84
C GLN A 122 -15.88 -7.92 -26.78
N GLY A 123 -15.35 -9.14 -26.70
CA GLY A 123 -13.92 -9.33 -26.52
C GLY A 123 -13.50 -10.79 -26.37
N VAL A 124 -12.32 -10.97 -25.76
CA VAL A 124 -11.69 -12.28 -25.58
C VAL A 124 -11.32 -12.48 -24.12
N LEU A 125 -11.68 -13.64 -23.58
CA LEU A 125 -11.18 -14.18 -22.33
C LEU A 125 -9.92 -15.00 -22.59
N LEU A 126 -8.85 -14.74 -21.84
CA LEU A 126 -7.62 -15.50 -21.87
C LEU A 126 -7.51 -16.28 -20.55
N HIS A 127 -7.70 -17.60 -20.61
CA HIS A 127 -7.69 -18.48 -19.45
C HIS A 127 -6.26 -19.00 -19.21
N HIS A 128 -5.60 -18.39 -18.25
CA HIS A 128 -4.25 -18.75 -17.85
C HIS A 128 -4.30 -19.90 -16.84
N MET A 129 -3.99 -21.10 -17.34
CA MET A 129 -3.92 -22.32 -16.55
C MET A 129 -2.57 -22.44 -15.85
N THR A 130 -2.57 -22.40 -14.54
CA THR A 130 -1.37 -22.61 -13.73
C THR A 130 -1.18 -24.08 -13.36
N SER A 131 0.07 -24.52 -13.19
CA SER A 131 0.39 -25.84 -12.65
C SER A 131 -0.26 -26.04 -11.27
N LYS A 132 -0.65 -27.29 -10.94
CA LYS A 132 -1.29 -27.67 -9.67
C LYS A 132 -0.54 -27.05 -8.48
N GLU A 133 -1.07 -25.95 -7.93
CA GLU A 133 -0.74 -25.23 -6.67
C GLU A 133 -0.78 -23.69 -6.80
N ARG A 134 -0.66 -23.11 -8.00
CA ARG A 134 -0.83 -21.64 -8.19
C ARG A 134 -2.25 -21.29 -8.64
N PRO A 135 -2.84 -20.15 -8.24
CA PRO A 135 -4.15 -19.70 -8.72
C PRO A 135 -4.17 -19.49 -10.23
N SER A 136 -5.22 -19.97 -10.90
CA SER A 136 -5.47 -19.63 -12.31
C SER A 136 -5.91 -18.17 -12.43
N VAL A 137 -5.58 -17.53 -13.56
CA VAL A 137 -6.00 -16.16 -13.87
C VAL A 137 -6.80 -16.16 -15.16
N THR A 138 -7.92 -15.45 -15.19
CA THR A 138 -8.61 -15.15 -16.45
C THR A 138 -8.47 -13.67 -16.75
N PHE A 139 -7.83 -13.34 -17.86
CA PHE A 139 -7.82 -11.98 -18.39
C PHE A 139 -9.02 -11.77 -19.33
N ALA A 140 -9.49 -10.53 -19.42
CA ALA A 140 -10.46 -10.11 -20.43
C ALA A 140 -9.97 -8.83 -21.10
N ILE A 141 -9.85 -8.84 -22.42
CA ILE A 141 -9.72 -7.64 -23.24
C ILE A 141 -11.00 -7.42 -24.01
N ALA A 142 -11.52 -6.20 -24.03
CA ALA A 142 -12.81 -5.88 -24.64
C ALA A 142 -12.85 -4.47 -25.22
N ALA A 143 -13.81 -4.27 -26.13
CA ALA A 143 -14.22 -2.98 -26.67
C ALA A 143 -15.74 -2.95 -26.87
N GLU A 144 -16.30 -1.74 -26.99
CA GLU A 144 -17.73 -1.54 -27.27
C GLU A 144 -17.97 -1.35 -28.77
N ALA A 145 -18.82 -2.21 -29.36
CA ALA A 145 -19.34 -1.99 -30.70
C ALA A 145 -20.56 -1.06 -30.65
N ASN A 146 -20.63 -0.12 -31.57
CA ASN A 146 -21.77 0.77 -31.73
C ASN A 146 -21.97 1.15 -33.20
N ASP A 147 -22.91 2.05 -33.51
CA ASP A 147 -23.23 2.47 -34.88
C ASP A 147 -22.03 3.05 -35.67
N THR A 148 -20.99 3.50 -34.97
CA THR A 148 -19.79 4.11 -35.57
C THR A 148 -18.53 3.27 -35.44
N VAL A 149 -18.49 2.33 -34.48
CA VAL A 149 -17.31 1.52 -34.18
C VAL A 149 -17.61 0.05 -34.44
N HIS A 150 -16.92 -0.51 -35.43
CA HIS A 150 -16.94 -1.93 -35.70
C HIS A 150 -15.87 -2.65 -34.87
N VAL A 151 -16.26 -3.67 -34.10
CA VAL A 151 -15.33 -4.46 -33.28
C VAL A 151 -15.26 -5.89 -33.81
N SER A 152 -14.03 -6.41 -33.93
CA SER A 152 -13.74 -7.78 -34.36
C SER A 152 -12.62 -8.38 -33.49
N GLU A 153 -12.63 -9.69 -33.29
CA GLU A 153 -11.68 -10.37 -32.38
C GLU A 153 -10.90 -11.51 -33.05
N CYS A 154 -9.61 -11.57 -32.74
CA CYS A 154 -8.75 -12.73 -32.96
C CYS A 154 -8.54 -13.43 -31.61
N PRO A 155 -9.29 -14.51 -31.30
CA PRO A 155 -9.25 -15.13 -29.99
C PRO A 155 -7.93 -15.84 -29.72
N PHE A 156 -7.19 -16.23 -30.76
CA PHE A 156 -5.98 -17.02 -30.62
C PHE A 156 -4.97 -16.73 -31.73
N PHE A 157 -3.75 -16.37 -31.34
CA PHE A 157 -2.59 -16.42 -32.21
C PHE A 157 -1.35 -16.85 -31.42
N VAL A 158 -0.41 -17.50 -32.11
CA VAL A 158 0.85 -17.98 -31.53
C VAL A 158 1.88 -16.85 -31.57
N ILE A 159 2.34 -16.43 -30.40
CA ILE A 159 3.41 -15.43 -30.22
C ILE A 159 4.78 -16.08 -30.44
N SER A 160 4.99 -17.26 -29.85
CA SER A 160 6.18 -18.09 -30.00
C SER A 160 5.87 -19.57 -29.67
N GLY A 161 6.71 -20.49 -30.15
CA GLY A 161 6.60 -21.93 -29.93
C GLY A 161 5.93 -22.70 -31.08
N ASP A 162 5.62 -23.97 -30.82
CA ASP A 162 5.23 -24.96 -31.83
C ASP A 162 3.71 -25.24 -31.91
N SER A 163 2.90 -24.56 -31.09
CA SER A 163 1.44 -24.66 -31.16
C SER A 163 0.94 -24.40 -32.58
N GLN A 164 0.03 -25.24 -33.08
CA GLN A 164 -0.56 -25.03 -34.40
C GLN A 164 -1.63 -23.95 -34.35
N GLY A 165 -1.69 -23.09 -35.37
CA GLY A 165 -2.73 -22.07 -35.50
C GLY A 165 -2.29 -20.84 -36.28
N ILE A 166 -3.05 -19.76 -36.12
CA ILE A 166 -2.75 -18.42 -36.64
C ILE A 166 -1.45 -17.92 -35.98
N THR A 167 -0.47 -17.51 -36.77
CA THR A 167 0.76 -16.91 -36.21
C THR A 167 0.56 -15.44 -35.87
N ALA A 168 1.42 -14.87 -35.01
CA ALA A 168 1.43 -13.43 -34.76
C ALA A 168 1.58 -12.60 -36.05
N LYS A 169 2.30 -13.14 -37.04
CA LYS A 169 2.43 -12.54 -38.37
C LYS A 169 1.12 -12.58 -39.16
N ASP A 170 0.41 -13.70 -39.14
CA ASP A 170 -0.86 -13.83 -39.87
C ASP A 170 -1.92 -12.89 -39.28
N MET A 171 -2.02 -12.84 -37.94
CA MET A 171 -2.88 -11.89 -37.23
C MET A 171 -2.57 -10.45 -37.62
N TRP A 172 -1.29 -10.06 -37.61
CA TRP A 172 -0.87 -8.70 -37.99
C TRP A 172 -1.19 -8.35 -39.44
N ASN A 173 -0.93 -9.27 -40.37
CA ASN A 173 -1.21 -9.05 -41.79
C ASN A 173 -2.70 -8.91 -42.08
N GLU A 174 -3.55 -9.67 -41.36
CA GLU A 174 -5.00 -9.62 -41.51
C GLU A 174 -5.54 -8.23 -41.12
N VAL A 175 -5.24 -7.76 -39.90
CA VAL A 175 -5.72 -6.45 -39.44
C VAL A 175 -5.12 -5.30 -40.24
N LYS A 176 -3.85 -5.40 -40.67
CA LYS A 176 -3.20 -4.38 -41.51
C LYS A 176 -3.84 -4.26 -42.89
N LYS A 177 -4.32 -5.37 -43.45
CA LYS A 177 -4.95 -5.39 -44.77
C LYS A 177 -6.42 -5.00 -44.72
N ASN A 178 -7.16 -5.52 -43.75
CA ASN A 178 -8.62 -5.46 -43.74
C ASN A 178 -9.19 -4.56 -42.64
N GLY A 179 -8.36 -4.04 -41.73
CA GLY A 179 -8.81 -3.26 -40.57
C GLY A 179 -9.71 -4.06 -39.61
N SER A 180 -9.77 -5.38 -39.71
CA SER A 180 -10.66 -6.23 -38.92
C SER A 180 -10.17 -7.68 -38.96
N PHE A 181 -10.73 -8.52 -38.11
CA PHE A 181 -10.50 -9.97 -38.10
C PHE A 181 -11.63 -10.78 -38.75
N ASP A 182 -12.58 -10.14 -39.42
CA ASP A 182 -13.77 -10.82 -39.95
C ASP A 182 -13.47 -11.85 -41.04
N HIS A 183 -12.32 -11.74 -41.72
CA HIS A 183 -11.88 -12.70 -42.73
C HIS A 183 -10.97 -13.79 -42.16
N LEU A 184 -10.65 -13.72 -40.86
CA LEU A 184 -9.92 -14.73 -40.14
C LEU A 184 -10.91 -15.81 -39.68
N GLN A 185 -10.78 -17.04 -40.18
CA GLN A 185 -11.57 -18.16 -39.66
C GLN A 185 -11.07 -18.52 -38.26
N SER A 186 -11.74 -18.00 -37.23
CA SER A 186 -11.44 -18.30 -35.83
C SER A 186 -12.62 -19.01 -35.17
N GLU A 187 -12.36 -20.12 -34.47
CA GLU A 187 -13.35 -20.79 -33.63
C GLU A 187 -13.70 -19.93 -32.40
N GLU A 188 -14.88 -20.14 -31.80
CA GLU A 188 -15.32 -19.40 -30.60
C GLU A 188 -14.44 -19.68 -29.37
N MET A 189 -13.86 -20.88 -29.31
CA MET A 189 -12.94 -21.33 -28.27
C MET A 189 -11.69 -21.90 -28.93
N SER A 190 -10.52 -21.51 -28.46
CA SER A 190 -9.26 -22.05 -28.98
C SER A 190 -8.96 -23.42 -28.40
N MET A 191 -8.18 -24.20 -29.14
CA MET A 191 -7.50 -25.35 -28.56
C MET A 191 -6.51 -24.89 -27.46
N PRO A 192 -6.30 -25.70 -26.40
CA PRO A 192 -5.28 -25.39 -25.40
C PRO A 192 -3.88 -25.34 -26.02
N SER A 193 -3.05 -24.41 -25.54
CA SER A 193 -1.67 -24.27 -25.99
C SER A 193 -0.81 -25.47 -25.61
N ASP A 194 0.18 -25.77 -26.45
CA ASP A 194 1.20 -26.76 -26.13
C ASP A 194 2.23 -26.19 -25.14
N PRO A 195 2.76 -26.99 -24.20
CA PRO A 195 3.91 -26.58 -23.39
C PRO A 195 5.06 -26.07 -24.25
N GLY A 196 5.71 -24.99 -23.83
CA GLY A 196 6.74 -24.28 -24.59
C GLY A 196 6.20 -23.24 -25.58
N SER A 197 4.88 -23.12 -25.75
CA SER A 197 4.26 -22.13 -26.65
C SER A 197 3.57 -21.00 -25.89
N LEU A 198 3.83 -19.77 -26.33
CA LEU A 198 3.17 -18.57 -25.84
C LEU A 198 2.08 -18.14 -26.84
N VAL A 199 0.88 -17.89 -26.33
CA VAL A 199 -0.30 -17.53 -27.14
C VAL A 199 -0.88 -16.20 -26.68
N GLY A 200 -1.59 -15.52 -27.57
CA GLY A 200 -2.24 -14.24 -27.29
C GLY A 200 -3.61 -14.13 -27.94
N ALA A 201 -4.29 -13.04 -27.61
CA ALA A 201 -5.56 -12.63 -28.20
C ALA A 201 -5.52 -11.17 -28.63
N ALA A 202 -6.40 -10.78 -29.54
CA ALA A 202 -6.51 -9.42 -30.03
C ALA A 202 -7.96 -8.98 -30.24
N VAL A 203 -8.25 -7.70 -29.95
CA VAL A 203 -9.51 -7.02 -30.26
C VAL A 203 -9.19 -5.80 -31.10
N ALA A 204 -9.81 -5.69 -32.27
CA ALA A 204 -9.67 -4.55 -33.18
C ALA A 204 -10.97 -3.75 -33.20
N ALA A 205 -10.85 -2.43 -33.05
CA ALA A 205 -11.95 -1.47 -33.16
C ALA A 205 -11.68 -0.51 -34.32
N SER A 206 -12.60 -0.49 -35.28
CA SER A 206 -12.43 0.18 -36.57
C SER A 206 -13.55 1.15 -36.85
N LEU A 207 -13.18 2.33 -37.35
CA LEU A 207 -14.08 3.43 -37.61
C LEU A 207 -13.52 4.36 -38.70
N THR A 208 -14.41 5.09 -39.35
CA THR A 208 -14.05 6.17 -40.27
C THR A 208 -14.29 7.51 -39.58
N ILE A 209 -13.26 8.35 -39.53
CA ILE A 209 -13.29 9.68 -38.90
C ILE A 209 -13.33 10.73 -40.02
N PRO A 210 -14.40 11.52 -40.18
CA PRO A 210 -14.44 12.62 -41.14
C PRO A 210 -13.30 13.63 -40.97
N ALA A 211 -13.03 14.41 -42.01
CA ALA A 211 -12.09 15.54 -41.93
C ALA A 211 -12.53 16.53 -40.85
N ASP A 212 -11.56 17.05 -40.07
CA ASP A 212 -11.80 17.98 -38.95
C ASP A 212 -12.77 17.45 -37.88
N ASP A 213 -12.94 16.12 -37.74
CA ASP A 213 -13.78 15.47 -36.74
C ASP A 213 -12.96 14.71 -35.69
N VAL A 214 -13.61 14.38 -34.58
CA VAL A 214 -13.03 13.68 -33.43
C VAL A 214 -13.92 12.50 -33.06
N LYS A 215 -13.31 11.33 -32.85
CA LYS A 215 -14.00 10.13 -32.36
C LYS A 215 -13.25 9.49 -31.22
N SER A 216 -13.98 8.78 -30.36
CA SER A 216 -13.41 8.05 -29.23
C SER A 216 -13.75 6.57 -29.32
N VAL A 217 -12.81 5.75 -28.87
CA VAL A 217 -12.94 4.30 -28.76
C VAL A 217 -12.43 3.88 -27.39
N THR A 218 -13.21 3.08 -26.68
CA THR A 218 -12.88 2.62 -25.34
C THR A 218 -12.57 1.14 -25.36
N PHE A 219 -11.44 0.78 -24.76
CA PHE A 219 -11.06 -0.58 -24.45
C PHE A 219 -11.02 -0.78 -22.93
N SER A 220 -11.24 -2.01 -22.48
CA SER A 220 -11.00 -2.41 -21.09
C SER A 220 -10.11 -3.62 -21.00
N LEU A 221 -9.31 -3.67 -19.95
CA LEU A 221 -8.60 -4.85 -19.48
C LEU A 221 -9.12 -5.21 -18.09
N ALA A 222 -9.46 -6.47 -17.85
CA ALA A 222 -9.73 -6.98 -16.51
C ALA A 222 -8.96 -8.28 -16.25
N TRP A 223 -8.59 -8.55 -15.00
CA TRP A 223 -7.89 -9.77 -14.61
C TRP A 223 -8.51 -10.40 -13.36
N ALA A 224 -9.27 -11.47 -13.55
CA ALA A 224 -9.85 -12.24 -12.45
C ALA A 224 -8.86 -13.30 -11.96
N CYS A 225 -8.18 -12.99 -10.85
CA CYS A 225 -7.40 -13.92 -10.05
C CYS A 225 -8.02 -14.00 -8.65
N PRO A 226 -9.00 -14.89 -8.40
CA PRO A 226 -9.83 -14.80 -7.19
C PRO A 226 -9.07 -15.22 -5.93
N GLU A 227 -8.15 -16.18 -6.03
CA GLU A 227 -7.48 -16.79 -4.88
C GLU A 227 -6.14 -16.10 -4.56
N ILE A 228 -5.87 -15.98 -3.27
CA ILE A 228 -4.58 -15.58 -2.68
C ILE A 228 -4.08 -16.78 -1.88
N ASN A 229 -2.95 -17.36 -2.28
CA ASN A 229 -2.36 -18.51 -1.60
C ASN A 229 -1.12 -18.07 -0.82
N PHE A 230 -1.12 -18.34 0.50
CA PHE A 230 0.05 -18.15 1.35
C PHE A 230 0.84 -19.45 1.53
N ALA A 231 2.12 -19.34 1.89
CA ALA A 231 3.03 -20.49 2.04
C ALA A 231 2.56 -21.48 3.12
N SER A 232 1.81 -21.00 4.11
CA SER A 232 1.14 -21.82 5.13
C SER A 232 0.09 -22.80 4.58
N GLY A 233 -0.37 -22.60 3.35
CA GLY A 233 -1.44 -23.36 2.72
C GLY A 233 -2.85 -22.81 2.99
N ARG A 234 -2.96 -21.59 3.54
CA ARG A 234 -4.22 -20.84 3.61
C ARG A 234 -4.51 -20.14 2.28
N THR A 235 -5.76 -20.25 1.84
CA THR A 235 -6.27 -19.58 0.65
C THR A 235 -7.35 -18.58 1.04
N TYR A 236 -7.15 -17.31 0.70
CA TYR A 236 -8.14 -16.25 0.81
C TYR A 236 -8.69 -15.89 -0.57
N HIS A 237 -9.80 -15.17 -0.62
CA HIS A 237 -10.25 -14.55 -1.86
C HIS A 237 -10.02 -13.04 -1.86
N ARG A 238 -9.75 -12.47 -3.04
CA ARG A 238 -9.59 -11.03 -3.24
C ARG A 238 -10.91 -10.28 -3.09
N ARG A 239 -10.88 -9.03 -2.59
CA ARG A 239 -12.08 -8.23 -2.30
C ARG A 239 -13.12 -8.18 -3.41
N TYR A 240 -12.70 -8.04 -4.67
CA TYR A 240 -13.63 -7.94 -5.79
C TYR A 240 -14.55 -9.18 -5.94
N THR A 241 -14.17 -10.35 -5.41
CA THR A 241 -14.97 -11.58 -5.48
C THR A 241 -16.28 -11.47 -4.69
N LYS A 242 -16.36 -10.56 -3.71
CA LYS A 242 -17.62 -10.23 -2.99
C LYS A 242 -18.70 -9.72 -3.95
N PHE A 243 -18.30 -9.08 -5.06
CA PHE A 243 -19.21 -8.45 -6.02
C PHE A 243 -19.37 -9.26 -7.31
N TYR A 244 -18.30 -9.93 -7.76
CA TYR A 244 -18.29 -10.64 -9.06
C TYR A 244 -18.21 -12.17 -8.94
N GLY A 245 -18.01 -12.70 -7.71
CA GLY A 245 -17.79 -14.12 -7.46
C GLY A 245 -16.39 -14.60 -7.87
N THR A 246 -16.18 -15.92 -7.80
CA THR A 246 -14.88 -16.57 -8.06
C THR A 246 -14.84 -17.33 -9.40
N THR A 247 -15.87 -17.21 -10.23
CA THR A 247 -15.99 -17.96 -11.49
C THR A 247 -15.19 -17.33 -12.62
N GLY A 248 -14.83 -18.12 -13.65
CA GLY A 248 -14.12 -17.62 -14.85
C GLY A 248 -14.87 -16.56 -15.67
N HIS A 249 -16.16 -16.33 -15.41
CA HIS A 249 -16.93 -15.25 -16.04
C HIS A 249 -16.75 -13.88 -15.37
N ALA A 250 -16.07 -13.82 -14.20
CA ALA A 250 -15.87 -12.57 -13.48
C ALA A 250 -15.09 -11.55 -14.34
N ALA A 251 -14.04 -11.99 -15.05
CA ALA A 251 -13.25 -11.09 -15.89
C ALA A 251 -14.07 -10.42 -17.00
N ALA A 252 -14.96 -11.17 -17.67
CA ALA A 252 -15.84 -10.61 -18.71
C ALA A 252 -16.79 -9.55 -18.15
N LYS A 253 -17.40 -9.82 -16.97
CA LYS A 253 -18.29 -8.86 -16.31
C LYS A 253 -17.56 -7.61 -15.85
N ILE A 254 -16.39 -7.76 -15.23
CA ILE A 254 -15.57 -6.62 -14.79
C ILE A 254 -15.16 -5.77 -15.99
N ALA A 255 -14.72 -6.38 -17.10
CA ALA A 255 -14.37 -5.67 -18.33
C ALA A 255 -15.57 -4.89 -18.91
N HIS A 256 -16.74 -5.53 -18.97
CA HIS A 256 -17.99 -4.88 -19.39
C HIS A 256 -18.36 -3.69 -18.49
N ASP A 257 -18.43 -3.90 -17.18
CA ASP A 257 -18.82 -2.86 -16.23
C ASP A 257 -17.78 -1.72 -16.25
N ALA A 258 -16.50 -2.02 -16.48
CA ALA A 258 -15.46 -1.01 -16.66
C ALA A 258 -15.71 -0.11 -17.87
N ILE A 259 -16.11 -0.66 -19.02
CA ILE A 259 -16.49 0.16 -20.19
C ILE A 259 -17.72 1.00 -19.88
N GLN A 260 -18.73 0.45 -19.21
CA GLN A 260 -19.98 1.16 -18.95
C GLN A 260 -19.85 2.25 -17.87
N GLU A 261 -18.99 2.06 -16.88
CA GLU A 261 -18.90 2.92 -15.69
C GLU A 261 -17.71 3.90 -15.68
N HIS A 262 -16.71 3.73 -16.55
CA HIS A 262 -15.46 4.52 -16.48
C HIS A 262 -15.64 6.04 -16.50
N THR A 263 -16.64 6.56 -17.21
CA THR A 263 -16.91 8.01 -17.24
C THR A 263 -17.35 8.52 -15.87
N GLN A 264 -18.11 7.72 -15.12
CA GLN A 264 -18.46 8.04 -13.73
C GLN A 264 -17.23 7.99 -12.83
N TRP A 265 -16.37 6.98 -13.01
CA TRP A 265 -15.11 6.87 -12.26
C TRP A 265 -14.20 8.07 -12.51
N GLU A 266 -14.03 8.50 -13.77
CA GLU A 266 -13.23 9.68 -14.12
C GLU A 266 -13.77 10.94 -13.44
N SER A 267 -15.10 11.15 -13.46
CA SER A 267 -15.73 12.28 -12.76
C SER A 267 -15.50 12.24 -11.26
N GLN A 268 -15.59 11.07 -10.62
CA GLN A 268 -15.34 10.92 -9.18
C GLN A 268 -13.87 11.17 -8.83
N ILE A 269 -12.96 10.68 -9.67
CA ILE A 269 -11.52 10.90 -9.52
C ILE A 269 -11.19 12.39 -9.61
N GLU A 270 -11.74 13.08 -10.60
CA GLU A 270 -11.57 14.52 -10.74
C GLU A 270 -12.13 15.28 -9.55
N GLU A 271 -13.30 14.88 -9.04
CA GLU A 271 -13.97 15.55 -7.92
C GLU A 271 -13.10 15.56 -6.66
N TRP A 272 -12.48 14.44 -6.27
CA TRP A 272 -11.66 14.39 -5.06
C TRP A 272 -10.28 15.03 -5.23
N GLN A 273 -9.73 15.06 -6.45
CA GLN A 273 -8.45 15.72 -6.74
C GLN A 273 -8.58 17.24 -6.86
N LYS A 274 -9.71 17.73 -7.39
CA LYS A 274 -9.95 19.13 -7.74
C LYS A 274 -9.64 20.13 -6.63
N PRO A 275 -10.05 19.92 -5.35
CA PRO A 275 -9.76 20.89 -4.28
C PRO A 275 -8.27 21.17 -4.07
N ILE A 276 -7.41 20.18 -4.32
CA ILE A 276 -5.95 20.32 -4.17
C ILE A 276 -5.35 20.94 -5.43
N ILE A 277 -5.79 20.49 -6.61
CA ILE A 277 -5.30 21.00 -7.90
C ILE A 277 -5.62 22.49 -8.09
N GLU A 278 -6.82 22.92 -7.68
CA GLU A 278 -7.28 24.30 -7.87
C GLU A 278 -6.76 25.27 -6.79
N ASP A 279 -6.16 24.77 -5.70
CA ASP A 279 -5.64 25.60 -4.62
C ASP A 279 -4.30 26.24 -4.99
N LYS A 280 -4.38 27.47 -5.50
CA LYS A 280 -3.22 28.29 -5.90
C LYS A 280 -2.29 28.70 -4.76
N ARG A 281 -2.64 28.39 -3.50
CA ARG A 281 -1.73 28.59 -2.35
C ARG A 281 -0.69 27.48 -2.27
N LEU A 282 -0.97 26.32 -2.87
CA LEU A 282 -0.05 25.19 -2.91
C LEU A 282 0.98 25.37 -4.04
N PRO A 283 2.24 24.97 -3.84
CA PRO A 283 3.24 24.98 -4.93
C PRO A 283 2.83 24.08 -6.10
N GLU A 284 3.16 24.46 -7.33
CA GLU A 284 2.77 23.71 -8.54
C GLU A 284 3.26 22.25 -8.56
N TRP A 285 4.43 21.97 -7.99
CA TRP A 285 4.99 20.62 -7.89
C TRP A 285 4.24 19.73 -6.90
N TYR A 286 3.55 20.31 -5.90
CA TYR A 286 3.02 19.58 -4.76
C TYR A 286 1.90 18.60 -5.13
N PRO A 287 0.86 18.98 -5.91
CA PRO A 287 -0.16 18.03 -6.35
C PRO A 287 0.42 16.86 -7.17
N ILE A 288 1.47 17.12 -7.95
CA ILE A 288 2.13 16.09 -8.78
C ILE A 288 2.70 15.00 -7.88
N THR A 289 3.52 15.39 -6.90
CA THR A 289 4.09 14.44 -5.94
C THR A 289 3.00 13.80 -5.10
N LEU A 290 2.10 14.59 -4.49
CA LEU A 290 1.09 14.09 -3.57
C LEU A 290 0.24 12.97 -4.18
N PHE A 291 -0.27 13.17 -5.39
CA PHE A 291 -1.11 12.16 -6.03
C PHE A 291 -0.29 10.99 -6.56
N ASN A 292 0.86 11.24 -7.20
CA ASN A 292 1.63 10.16 -7.80
C ASN A 292 2.25 9.23 -6.74
N GLU A 293 2.60 9.68 -5.54
CA GLU A 293 3.06 8.81 -4.44
C GLU A 293 2.00 7.79 -3.99
N LEU A 294 0.70 8.06 -4.22
CA LEU A 294 -0.38 7.11 -3.90
C LEU A 294 -0.35 5.84 -4.77
N TYR A 295 0.45 5.82 -5.85
CA TYR A 295 0.65 4.61 -6.66
C TYR A 295 1.04 3.40 -5.82
N TYR A 296 1.76 3.63 -4.71
CA TYR A 296 2.26 2.58 -3.83
C TYR A 296 1.14 1.78 -3.16
N LEU A 297 -0.04 2.38 -2.92
CA LEU A 297 -1.21 1.65 -2.39
C LEU A 297 -1.71 0.55 -3.35
N ASN A 298 -1.33 0.61 -4.62
CA ASN A 298 -1.63 -0.42 -5.62
C ASN A 298 -0.38 -1.25 -5.96
N ALA A 299 0.75 -0.58 -6.23
CA ALA A 299 1.99 -1.23 -6.69
C ALA A 299 2.83 -1.87 -5.56
N GLY A 300 2.57 -1.54 -4.29
CA GLY A 300 3.29 -2.02 -3.11
C GLY A 300 2.97 -3.46 -2.72
N GLY A 301 2.67 -4.34 -3.68
CA GLY A 301 2.34 -5.74 -3.41
C GLY A 301 1.01 -5.94 -2.67
N THR A 302 0.05 -5.02 -2.86
CA THR A 302 -1.19 -4.97 -2.09
C THR A 302 -2.05 -6.24 -2.22
N ILE A 303 -2.54 -6.71 -1.08
CA ILE A 303 -3.50 -7.80 -0.95
C ILE A 303 -4.69 -7.27 -0.17
N TRP A 304 -5.89 -7.41 -0.73
CA TRP A 304 -7.14 -7.05 -0.08
C TRP A 304 -8.10 -8.24 -0.13
N THR A 305 -8.48 -8.78 1.03
CA THR A 305 -9.37 -9.95 1.13
C THR A 305 -10.85 -9.58 1.03
N ASP A 306 -11.72 -10.55 0.75
CA ASP A 306 -13.18 -10.37 0.71
C ASP A 306 -13.84 -10.26 2.10
N GLY A 307 -13.07 -10.47 3.17
CA GLY A 307 -13.53 -10.48 4.56
C GLY A 307 -14.13 -11.82 5.00
N LEU A 308 -14.08 -12.86 4.16
CA LEU A 308 -14.44 -14.21 4.57
C LEU A 308 -13.23 -14.96 5.17
N PRO A 309 -13.46 -15.94 6.06
CA PRO A 309 -12.40 -16.82 6.53
C PRO A 309 -11.75 -17.59 5.36
N PRO A 310 -10.45 -17.90 5.45
CA PRO A 310 -9.75 -18.64 4.41
C PRO A 310 -10.20 -20.10 4.37
N VAL A 311 -9.99 -20.69 3.20
CA VAL A 311 -10.06 -22.14 3.00
C VAL A 311 -8.71 -22.74 3.37
N GLN A 312 -8.70 -23.72 4.27
CA GLN A 312 -7.47 -24.42 4.68
C GLN A 312 -7.49 -25.87 4.18
N LYS A 313 -6.41 -26.32 3.52
CA LYS A 313 -6.26 -27.75 3.17
C LYS A 313 -6.12 -28.58 4.45
N LEU A 314 -6.93 -29.62 4.60
CA LEU A 314 -7.01 -30.51 5.79
C LEU A 314 -5.67 -31.12 6.27
N SER A 315 -4.60 -31.06 5.46
CA SER A 315 -3.30 -31.66 5.75
C SER A 315 -2.38 -30.85 6.68
N THR A 316 -2.70 -29.60 7.02
CA THR A 316 -1.76 -28.67 7.70
C THR A 316 -2.20 -28.25 9.10
N ILE A 317 -3.03 -29.04 9.78
CA ILE A 317 -3.49 -28.72 11.15
C ILE A 317 -2.35 -28.98 12.15
N GLY A 318 -1.48 -27.98 12.33
CA GLY A 318 -0.52 -27.92 13.42
C GLY A 318 -1.09 -27.09 14.58
N LYS A 319 -1.30 -27.70 15.75
CA LYS A 319 -1.55 -26.95 17.00
C LYS A 319 -0.25 -26.23 17.39
N ARG A 320 -0.21 -24.90 17.36
CA ARG A 320 1.01 -24.12 17.67
C ARG A 320 0.95 -23.24 18.91
N PHE A 321 -0.21 -23.04 19.52
CA PHE A 321 -0.32 -22.20 20.71
C PHE A 321 -0.66 -23.04 21.94
N SER A 322 0.25 -23.05 22.91
CA SER A 322 0.01 -23.57 24.25
C SER A 322 0.51 -22.58 25.28
N ILE A 323 -0.39 -22.09 26.12
CA ILE A 323 -0.03 -21.52 27.42
C ILE A 323 -0.47 -22.56 28.46
N ASP A 324 0.45 -22.95 29.34
CA ASP A 324 0.17 -23.90 30.41
C ASP A 324 -0.84 -23.28 31.39
N ARG A 325 -2.00 -23.92 31.54
CA ARG A 325 -3.12 -23.46 32.39
C ARG A 325 -2.80 -23.54 33.89
N SER A 326 -1.67 -24.15 34.26
CA SER A 326 -1.30 -24.45 35.65
C SER A 326 -0.91 -23.23 36.50
N SER A 327 -0.78 -22.03 35.91
CA SER A 327 -0.37 -20.80 36.59
C SER A 327 -1.47 -19.74 36.78
N LEU A 328 -2.69 -19.96 36.27
CA LEU A 328 -3.80 -18.99 36.26
C LEU A 328 -4.97 -19.37 37.19
N ASP A 329 -4.69 -19.96 38.36
CA ASP A 329 -5.69 -20.11 39.43
C ASP A 329 -5.80 -18.80 40.25
N VAL A 330 -6.28 -17.73 39.61
CA VAL A 330 -6.72 -16.53 40.34
C VAL A 330 -8.21 -16.69 40.65
N LYS A 331 -8.53 -16.99 41.92
CA LYS A 331 -9.90 -16.91 42.43
C LYS A 331 -10.33 -15.44 42.47
N VAL A 332 -10.99 -14.97 41.42
CA VAL A 332 -11.70 -13.69 41.43
C VAL A 332 -12.95 -13.88 42.30
N SER A 333 -12.93 -13.34 43.52
CA SER A 333 -14.14 -13.16 44.32
C SER A 333 -14.95 -12.04 43.69
N ALA A 334 -16.04 -12.38 43.01
CA ALA A 334 -16.97 -11.42 42.46
C ALA A 334 -17.67 -10.65 43.60
N ASP A 335 -17.27 -9.40 43.80
CA ASP A 335 -18.09 -8.39 44.49
C ASP A 335 -18.93 -7.69 43.41
N PRO A 336 -20.28 -7.64 43.47
CA PRO A 336 -21.13 -7.21 42.35
C PRO A 336 -21.12 -5.70 42.09
N THR A 337 -20.15 -4.95 42.63
CA THR A 337 -20.09 -3.48 42.59
C THR A 337 -18.98 -2.92 41.71
N GLN A 338 -18.17 -3.76 41.05
CA GLN A 338 -17.12 -3.36 40.10
C GLN A 338 -17.38 -3.98 38.72
N SER A 339 -18.20 -3.33 37.88
CA SER A 339 -18.46 -3.78 36.50
C SER A 339 -17.52 -3.17 35.45
N ASP A 340 -16.63 -2.25 35.83
CA ASP A 340 -15.79 -1.46 34.91
C ASP A 340 -14.29 -1.62 35.21
N ASP A 341 -13.84 -2.79 35.66
CA ASP A 341 -12.40 -3.03 35.89
C ASP A 341 -11.72 -3.50 34.61
N THR A 342 -10.89 -2.64 34.01
CA THR A 342 -10.05 -2.94 32.84
C THR A 342 -9.20 -4.19 33.03
N ALA A 343 -8.79 -4.52 34.25
CA ALA A 343 -8.07 -5.76 34.52
C ALA A 343 -8.95 -7.01 34.26
N VAL A 344 -10.24 -6.95 34.58
CA VAL A 344 -11.20 -8.04 34.31
C VAL A 344 -11.43 -8.16 32.80
N LEU A 345 -11.62 -7.04 32.08
CA LEU A 345 -11.77 -7.04 30.62
C LEU A 345 -10.54 -7.61 29.90
N ILE A 346 -9.34 -7.27 30.36
CA ILE A 346 -8.09 -7.83 29.83
C ILE A 346 -8.05 -9.33 30.06
N LEU A 347 -8.36 -9.81 31.28
CA LEU A 347 -8.37 -11.24 31.60
C LEU A 347 -9.44 -12.00 30.80
N GLU A 348 -10.64 -11.44 30.65
CA GLU A 348 -11.71 -12.00 29.83
C GLU A 348 -11.30 -12.06 28.36
N ARG A 349 -10.69 -11.00 27.82
CA ARG A 349 -10.20 -10.99 26.44
C ARG A 349 -9.04 -11.96 26.24
N MET A 350 -8.11 -12.06 27.20
CA MET A 350 -7.06 -13.09 27.18
C MET A 350 -7.67 -14.50 27.18
N GLY A 351 -8.69 -14.72 28.01
CA GLY A 351 -9.47 -15.96 28.04
C GLY A 351 -10.17 -16.25 26.71
N SER A 352 -10.82 -15.25 26.12
CA SER A 352 -11.51 -15.35 24.83
C SER A 352 -10.56 -15.64 23.68
N VAL A 353 -9.42 -14.95 23.59
CA VAL A 353 -8.38 -15.23 22.59
C VAL A 353 -7.88 -16.67 22.73
N LEU A 354 -7.67 -17.14 23.97
CA LEU A 354 -7.27 -18.53 24.25
C LEU A 354 -8.35 -19.56 23.86
N ASP A 355 -9.62 -19.26 24.12
CA ASP A 355 -10.75 -20.15 23.82
C ASP A 355 -11.07 -20.16 22.30
N GLU A 356 -10.97 -19.03 21.61
CA GLU A 356 -11.12 -18.90 20.15
C GLU A 356 -9.99 -19.61 19.38
N LEU A 357 -8.78 -19.65 19.94
CA LEU A 357 -7.68 -20.47 19.41
C LEU A 357 -7.95 -21.99 19.53
N GLN A 358 -8.98 -22.40 20.28
CA GLN A 358 -9.36 -23.80 20.49
C GLN A 358 -10.62 -24.22 19.72
N THR A 359 -11.39 -23.30 19.13
CA THR A 359 -12.60 -23.61 18.34
C THR A 359 -12.34 -23.75 16.82
N PRO A 360 -12.84 -24.80 16.13
CA PRO A 360 -12.47 -25.10 14.74
C PRO A 360 -12.76 -24.02 13.68
N VAL A 361 -13.70 -23.10 13.96
CA VAL A 361 -14.16 -22.08 13.00
C VAL A 361 -13.33 -20.78 13.08
N SER A 362 -12.86 -20.41 14.28
CA SER A 362 -12.03 -19.23 14.56
C SER A 362 -10.52 -19.49 14.40
N VAL A 363 -10.09 -20.75 14.35
CA VAL A 363 -8.71 -21.15 13.99
C VAL A 363 -8.34 -20.78 12.54
N ASN A 364 -9.32 -20.35 11.73
CA ASN A 364 -9.13 -20.07 10.32
C ASN A 364 -9.07 -18.60 9.94
N ALA A 365 -9.82 -17.68 10.55
CA ALA A 365 -9.89 -16.28 10.10
C ALA A 365 -8.78 -15.39 10.66
N ALA A 366 -8.42 -14.33 9.94
CA ALA A 366 -7.50 -13.29 10.41
C ALA A 366 -7.99 -12.71 11.75
N VAL A 367 -7.10 -12.67 12.75
CA VAL A 367 -7.47 -12.51 14.16
C VAL A 367 -8.08 -11.13 14.46
N GLY A 368 -7.75 -10.09 13.68
CA GLY A 368 -8.35 -8.77 13.83
C GLY A 368 -9.86 -8.73 13.57
N THR A 369 -10.40 -9.68 12.80
CA THR A 369 -11.85 -9.77 12.55
C THR A 369 -12.67 -10.04 13.81
N ASN A 370 -12.07 -10.65 14.84
CA ASN A 370 -12.73 -10.92 16.11
C ASN A 370 -12.98 -9.64 16.92
N LEU A 371 -12.33 -8.52 16.55
CA LEU A 371 -12.54 -7.21 17.16
C LEU A 371 -13.65 -6.40 16.49
N LEU A 372 -14.28 -6.90 15.42
CA LEU A 372 -15.47 -6.26 14.85
C LEU A 372 -16.66 -6.49 15.79
N GLN A 373 -17.31 -5.40 16.20
CA GLN A 373 -18.54 -5.47 16.97
C GLN A 373 -19.75 -5.69 16.04
N LYS A 374 -20.87 -6.07 16.67
CA LYS A 374 -22.12 -6.35 15.95
C LYS A 374 -22.59 -5.15 15.12
N GLY A 375 -22.75 -5.39 13.82
CA GLY A 375 -23.28 -4.41 12.86
C GLY A 375 -22.21 -3.57 12.15
N GLU A 376 -20.92 -3.76 12.45
CA GLU A 376 -19.84 -3.19 11.63
C GLU A 376 -19.68 -3.97 10.32
N GLU A 377 -19.36 -3.27 9.23
CA GLU A 377 -19.06 -3.93 7.95
C GLU A 377 -17.64 -4.51 8.00
N ASN A 378 -17.50 -5.78 7.64
CA ASN A 378 -16.19 -6.34 7.33
C ASN A 378 -15.77 -5.94 5.89
N VAL A 379 -14.91 -4.94 5.80
CA VAL A 379 -14.30 -4.51 4.52
C VAL A 379 -13.20 -5.45 4.03
N GLY A 380 -12.83 -6.47 4.80
CA GLY A 380 -11.73 -7.39 4.50
C GLY A 380 -10.38 -6.88 5.02
N GLN A 381 -9.41 -7.77 5.10
CA GLN A 381 -8.06 -7.45 5.55
C GLN A 381 -7.25 -6.85 4.41
N PHE A 382 -6.32 -5.97 4.77
CA PHE A 382 -5.46 -5.27 3.85
C PHE A 382 -4.00 -5.49 4.23
N LEU A 383 -3.20 -5.95 3.27
CA LEU A 383 -1.76 -6.07 3.38
C LEU A 383 -1.11 -5.26 2.27
N TYR A 384 -0.01 -4.60 2.57
CA TYR A 384 0.92 -4.06 1.58
C TYR A 384 2.35 -4.23 2.09
N LEU A 385 3.30 -4.30 1.18
CA LEU A 385 4.70 -4.51 1.51
C LEU A 385 5.34 -3.21 1.98
N GLU A 386 6.33 -3.33 2.85
CA GLU A 386 7.22 -2.21 3.19
C GLU A 386 8.02 -1.72 1.97
N GLY A 387 8.53 -2.65 1.17
CA GLY A 387 9.39 -2.39 0.03
C GLY A 387 9.51 -3.61 -0.89
N ILE A 388 9.95 -3.41 -2.14
CA ILE A 388 10.25 -4.53 -3.05
C ILE A 388 11.50 -5.30 -2.60
N GLU A 389 12.38 -4.65 -1.84
CA GLU A 389 13.57 -5.29 -1.24
C GLU A 389 13.26 -5.93 0.12
N TYR A 390 12.17 -5.49 0.76
CA TYR A 390 11.75 -5.87 2.10
C TYR A 390 10.33 -6.43 2.07
N TYR A 391 10.22 -7.74 1.82
CA TYR A 391 8.94 -8.47 1.70
C TYR A 391 8.27 -8.72 3.07
N MET A 392 8.02 -7.65 3.80
CA MET A 392 7.33 -7.66 5.09
C MET A 392 5.98 -6.95 4.93
N CYS A 393 4.91 -7.59 5.38
CA CYS A 393 3.56 -7.04 5.23
C CYS A 393 3.22 -6.11 6.39
N ASN A 394 2.76 -4.90 6.06
CA ASN A 394 2.35 -3.87 6.99
C ASN A 394 3.41 -3.58 8.07
N THR A 395 4.68 -3.45 7.70
CA THR A 395 5.74 -3.04 8.65
C THR A 395 5.31 -1.78 9.37
N TYR A 396 5.16 -1.88 10.68
CA TYR A 396 4.27 -1.03 11.44
C TYR A 396 4.92 0.28 11.88
N ASP A 397 6.22 0.23 12.14
CA ASP A 397 7.05 1.40 12.36
C ASP A 397 7.19 2.25 11.09
N VAL A 398 7.09 1.67 9.90
CA VAL A 398 7.05 2.37 8.60
C VAL A 398 5.63 2.84 8.27
N HIS A 399 4.61 2.00 8.53
CA HIS A 399 3.19 2.34 8.37
C HIS A 399 2.83 3.62 9.13
N PHE A 400 3.45 3.90 10.27
CA PHE A 400 3.34 5.17 11.01
C PHE A 400 3.42 6.44 10.15
N TYR A 401 4.28 6.45 9.14
CA TYR A 401 4.46 7.58 8.22
C TYR A 401 3.46 7.54 7.05
N ALA A 402 3.15 6.33 6.54
CA ALA A 402 2.32 6.14 5.35
C ALA A 402 0.79 6.13 5.64
N SER A 403 0.39 5.78 6.86
CA SER A 403 -1.01 5.50 7.24
C SER A 403 -1.93 6.72 7.19
N PHE A 404 -1.38 7.93 7.07
CA PHE A 404 -2.17 9.13 6.77
C PHE A 404 -2.95 9.00 5.46
N ALA A 405 -2.35 8.40 4.41
CA ALA A 405 -3.02 8.19 3.14
C ALA A 405 -4.22 7.24 3.29
N LEU A 406 -4.07 6.15 4.03
CA LEU A 406 -5.16 5.20 4.29
C LEU A 406 -6.23 5.80 5.18
N THR A 407 -5.87 6.48 6.27
CA THR A 407 -6.84 7.13 7.17
C THR A 407 -7.69 8.17 6.44
N MET A 408 -7.05 8.97 5.57
CA MET A 408 -7.74 10.05 4.84
C MET A 408 -8.59 9.54 3.67
N LEU A 409 -8.15 8.48 2.97
CA LEU A 409 -8.80 8.04 1.74
C LEU A 409 -9.64 6.76 1.91
N PHE A 410 -9.23 5.86 2.80
CA PHE A 410 -9.85 4.55 3.05
C PHE A 410 -9.86 4.20 4.55
N PRO A 411 -10.52 4.99 5.41
CA PRO A 411 -10.48 4.82 6.87
C PRO A 411 -10.87 3.42 7.35
N GLU A 412 -11.87 2.77 6.74
CA GLU A 412 -12.24 1.39 7.13
C GLU A 412 -11.10 0.36 6.91
N LEU A 413 -10.22 0.58 5.92
CA LEU A 413 -9.05 -0.28 5.71
C LEU A 413 -7.97 0.01 6.75
N GLU A 414 -7.73 1.28 7.08
CA GLU A 414 -6.84 1.66 8.18
C GLU A 414 -7.32 1.01 9.49
N LEU A 415 -8.59 1.18 9.85
CA LEU A 415 -9.15 0.57 11.06
C LEU A 415 -9.09 -0.96 11.03
N SER A 416 -9.14 -1.60 9.85
CA SER A 416 -8.89 -3.04 9.74
C SER A 416 -7.45 -3.39 10.09
N ILE A 417 -6.45 -2.66 9.59
CA ILE A 417 -5.04 -2.86 9.93
C ILE A 417 -4.83 -2.66 11.43
N GLN A 418 -5.40 -1.60 12.01
CA GLN A 418 -5.29 -1.35 13.45
C GLN A 418 -5.91 -2.46 14.29
N ARG A 419 -7.03 -3.06 13.87
CA ARG A 419 -7.60 -4.25 14.54
C ARG A 419 -6.68 -5.46 14.43
N ASP A 420 -6.04 -5.69 13.28
CA ASP A 420 -5.07 -6.78 13.12
C ASP A 420 -3.89 -6.62 14.08
N PHE A 421 -3.32 -5.41 14.20
CA PHE A 421 -2.23 -5.14 15.15
C PHE A 421 -2.70 -5.19 16.60
N ALA A 422 -3.89 -4.69 16.92
CA ALA A 422 -4.47 -4.79 18.26
C ALA A 422 -4.66 -6.25 18.69
N ALA A 423 -5.09 -7.12 17.79
CA ALA A 423 -5.16 -8.55 18.04
C ALA A 423 -3.76 -9.15 18.24
N ALA A 424 -2.78 -8.74 17.44
CA ALA A 424 -1.41 -9.24 17.53
C ALA A 424 -0.67 -8.82 18.81
N VAL A 425 -0.99 -7.65 19.38
CA VAL A 425 -0.50 -7.25 20.72
C VAL A 425 -0.85 -8.28 21.78
N MET A 426 -2.05 -8.86 21.69
CA MET A 426 -2.55 -9.87 22.63
C MET A 426 -2.00 -11.28 22.37
N MET A 427 -1.18 -11.47 21.33
CA MET A 427 -0.56 -12.76 21.01
C MET A 427 0.73 -13.00 21.79
N HIS A 428 0.94 -14.27 22.15
CA HIS A 428 2.22 -14.80 22.60
C HIS A 428 2.60 -16.03 21.77
N ASP A 429 3.72 -15.94 21.06
CA ASP A 429 4.31 -17.06 20.33
C ASP A 429 5.70 -17.37 20.91
N PRO A 430 5.85 -18.44 21.72
CA PRO A 430 7.12 -18.82 22.34
C PRO A 430 8.12 -19.47 21.37
N SER A 431 7.75 -19.70 20.11
CA SER A 431 8.64 -20.28 19.11
C SER A 431 9.90 -19.44 18.95
N LYS A 432 11.00 -20.14 18.64
CA LYS A 432 12.31 -19.51 18.53
C LYS A 432 12.61 -19.12 17.10
N ARG A 433 13.09 -17.89 16.92
CA ARG A 433 13.62 -17.33 15.68
C ARG A 433 15.10 -17.03 15.86
N LEU A 434 15.90 -17.33 14.85
CA LEU A 434 17.30 -16.91 14.79
C LEU A 434 17.35 -15.43 14.39
N LEU A 435 18.10 -14.63 15.14
CA LEU A 435 18.38 -13.24 14.80
C LEU A 435 19.62 -13.14 13.91
N LEU A 436 19.59 -12.23 12.94
CA LEU A 436 20.70 -12.07 11.99
C LEU A 436 21.83 -11.20 12.53
N ASP A 437 21.58 -10.33 13.52
CA ASP A 437 22.58 -9.43 14.07
C ASP A 437 23.67 -10.16 14.87
N ASP A 438 23.26 -11.10 15.74
CA ASP A 438 24.15 -11.79 16.67
C ASP A 438 24.13 -13.33 16.56
N GLY A 439 23.23 -13.89 15.74
CA GLY A 439 23.05 -15.33 15.57
C GLY A 439 22.42 -16.02 16.78
N MET A 440 21.84 -15.27 17.73
CA MET A 440 21.15 -15.83 18.89
C MET A 440 19.69 -16.12 18.57
N SER A 441 19.08 -16.96 19.41
CA SER A 441 17.65 -17.26 19.29
C SER A 441 16.83 -16.37 20.23
N ALA A 442 15.86 -15.65 19.68
CA ALA A 442 14.86 -14.92 20.44
C ALA A 442 13.49 -15.63 20.39
N THR A 443 12.63 -15.31 21.35
CA THR A 443 11.21 -15.61 21.22
C THR A 443 10.64 -14.78 20.07
N ARG A 444 9.75 -15.35 19.28
CA ARG A 444 9.16 -14.67 18.12
C ARG A 444 8.27 -13.50 18.50
N LYS A 445 7.39 -13.69 19.49
CA LYS A 445 6.40 -12.69 19.89
C LYS A 445 6.05 -12.78 21.36
N VAL A 446 6.26 -11.70 22.11
CA VAL A 446 5.87 -11.60 23.52
C VAL A 446 4.55 -10.85 23.68
N LEU A 447 3.70 -11.27 24.62
CA LEU A 447 2.45 -10.59 24.95
C LEU A 447 2.72 -9.12 25.32
N GLY A 448 1.96 -8.20 24.73
CA GLY A 448 2.07 -6.77 24.97
C GLY A 448 3.07 -6.04 24.09
N ALA A 449 4.03 -6.72 23.46
CA ALA A 449 4.82 -6.11 22.38
C ALA A 449 3.95 -5.96 21.13
N VAL A 450 4.02 -4.81 20.46
CA VAL A 450 3.48 -4.66 19.10
C VAL A 450 4.45 -5.36 18.14
N PRO A 451 3.98 -6.25 17.25
CA PRO A 451 4.87 -6.86 16.27
C PRO A 451 5.37 -5.80 15.27
N HIS A 452 6.57 -6.02 14.74
CA HIS A 452 7.14 -5.19 13.68
C HIS A 452 6.30 -5.27 12.40
N ASP A 453 5.88 -6.47 12.00
CA ASP A 453 5.10 -6.72 10.81
C ASP A 453 4.09 -7.84 11.06
N ILE A 454 3.05 -7.92 10.24
CA ILE A 454 1.95 -8.88 10.44
C ILE A 454 2.25 -10.28 9.87
N GLY A 455 3.49 -10.53 9.43
CA GLY A 455 3.94 -11.80 8.85
C GLY A 455 3.82 -11.86 7.33
N MET A 456 4.63 -12.74 6.71
CA MET A 456 4.65 -12.97 5.26
C MET A 456 4.20 -14.39 4.87
N ASP A 457 4.68 -15.41 5.60
CA ASP A 457 4.38 -16.82 5.28
C ASP A 457 2.96 -17.25 5.69
N ASP A 458 2.49 -16.76 6.84
CA ASP A 458 1.12 -16.90 7.35
C ASP A 458 0.68 -15.58 8.00
N PRO A 459 0.36 -14.54 7.21
CA PRO A 459 -0.02 -13.24 7.75
C PRO A 459 -1.14 -13.36 8.78
N TRP A 460 -1.15 -12.49 9.79
CA TRP A 460 -2.05 -12.48 10.96
C TRP A 460 -1.84 -13.60 11.98
N PHE A 461 -1.14 -14.69 11.64
CA PHE A 461 -0.93 -15.82 12.55
C PHE A 461 0.54 -16.03 12.92
N GLU A 462 1.45 -15.83 11.97
CA GLU A 462 2.90 -15.89 12.16
C GLU A 462 3.53 -14.51 11.96
N VAL A 463 3.29 -13.62 12.94
CA VAL A 463 3.80 -12.24 12.96
C VAL A 463 5.33 -12.18 13.19
N ASN A 464 5.91 -10.99 13.02
CA ASN A 464 7.36 -10.74 13.08
C ASN A 464 8.12 -11.59 12.05
N TYR A 465 7.91 -11.30 10.75
CA TYR A 465 8.73 -11.81 9.67
C TYR A 465 10.16 -11.28 9.75
N TYR A 466 10.30 -10.01 10.10
CA TYR A 466 11.58 -9.39 10.41
C TYR A 466 12.38 -10.19 11.44
N CYS A 467 13.67 -10.39 11.15
CA CYS A 467 14.57 -11.20 11.97
C CYS A 467 15.98 -10.63 12.11
N LEU A 468 16.22 -9.36 11.75
CA LEU A 468 17.53 -8.77 11.98
C LEU A 468 17.78 -8.53 13.47
N TYR A 469 16.82 -7.94 14.18
CA TYR A 469 16.86 -7.73 15.63
C TYR A 469 15.62 -8.28 16.33
N ASN A 470 15.70 -8.44 17.66
CA ASN A 470 14.51 -8.73 18.48
C ASN A 470 13.65 -7.48 18.66
N THR A 471 12.54 -7.42 17.93
CA THR A 471 11.61 -6.28 17.90
C THR A 471 10.73 -6.18 19.14
N ASP A 472 10.61 -7.23 19.96
CA ASP A 472 9.92 -7.13 21.27
C ASP A 472 10.62 -6.14 22.21
N ARG A 473 11.87 -5.77 21.92
CA ARG A 473 12.64 -4.78 22.68
C ARG A 473 12.59 -3.38 22.09
N TRP A 474 11.92 -3.18 20.96
CA TRP A 474 11.92 -1.88 20.29
C TRP A 474 11.10 -0.84 21.06
N LYS A 475 11.58 0.40 21.06
CA LYS A 475 11.04 1.50 21.87
C LYS A 475 9.99 2.33 21.18
N ASP A 476 9.84 2.21 19.86
CA ASP A 476 8.93 3.04 19.06
C ASP A 476 7.64 2.32 18.63
N LEU A 477 7.64 0.99 18.42
CA LEU A 477 6.47 0.23 17.95
C LEU A 477 5.22 0.42 18.84
N ASN A 478 5.34 0.23 20.15
CA ASN A 478 4.22 0.38 21.08
C ASN A 478 3.70 1.84 21.14
N PRO A 479 4.56 2.87 21.31
CA PRO A 479 4.12 4.26 21.21
C PRO A 479 3.45 4.61 19.88
N LYS A 480 4.01 4.16 18.75
CA LYS A 480 3.44 4.36 17.41
C LYS A 480 2.06 3.74 17.26
N PHE A 481 1.83 2.54 17.83
CA PHE A 481 0.53 1.89 17.84
C PHE A 481 -0.53 2.73 18.55
N VAL A 482 -0.22 3.18 19.76
CA VAL A 482 -1.18 3.98 20.55
C VAL A 482 -1.47 5.33 19.88
N LEU A 483 -0.45 5.96 19.30
CA LEU A 483 -0.59 7.21 18.57
C LEU A 483 -1.46 7.04 17.32
N GLN A 484 -1.24 5.99 16.52
CA GLN A 484 -2.04 5.68 15.33
C GLN A 484 -3.49 5.38 15.71
N VAL A 485 -3.75 4.50 16.68
CA VAL A 485 -5.10 4.21 17.18
C VAL A 485 -5.83 5.49 17.58
N TYR A 486 -5.17 6.40 18.31
CA TYR A 486 -5.78 7.65 18.70
C TYR A 486 -6.02 8.61 17.52
N ARG A 487 -5.06 8.74 16.59
CA ARG A 487 -5.23 9.54 15.36
C ARG A 487 -6.45 9.06 14.57
N ASP A 488 -6.56 7.75 14.38
CA ASP A 488 -7.61 7.15 13.56
C ASP A 488 -8.97 7.29 14.23
N PHE A 489 -9.03 7.18 15.55
CA PHE A 489 -10.22 7.53 16.31
C PHE A 489 -10.60 9.01 16.13
N VAL A 490 -9.65 9.94 16.22
CA VAL A 490 -9.93 11.38 16.02
C VAL A 490 -10.43 11.65 14.60
N ALA A 491 -9.86 10.97 13.60
CA ALA A 491 -10.23 11.14 12.20
C ALA A 491 -11.61 10.55 11.86
N THR A 492 -11.98 9.43 12.48
CA THR A 492 -13.20 8.67 12.14
C THR A 492 -14.36 8.88 13.11
N GLY A 493 -14.06 9.23 14.37
CA GLY A 493 -15.02 9.26 15.47
C GLY A 493 -15.54 7.89 15.91
N ASP A 494 -14.92 6.79 15.46
CA ASP A 494 -15.43 5.43 15.72
C ASP A 494 -15.15 4.98 17.15
N LYS A 495 -16.16 5.15 18.01
CA LYS A 495 -16.11 4.72 19.42
C LYS A 495 -16.09 3.21 19.58
N LYS A 496 -16.76 2.46 18.69
CA LYS A 496 -16.80 0.99 18.77
C LYS A 496 -15.43 0.41 18.51
N PHE A 497 -14.71 0.98 17.54
CA PHE A 497 -13.31 0.66 17.29
C PHE A 497 -12.46 0.88 18.55
N VAL A 498 -12.56 2.06 19.19
CA VAL A 498 -11.78 2.35 20.41
C VAL A 498 -12.10 1.39 21.55
N GLU A 499 -13.38 1.16 21.84
CA GLU A 499 -13.81 0.16 22.82
C GLU A 499 -13.22 -1.22 22.50
N ALA A 500 -13.22 -1.59 21.21
CA ALA A 500 -12.71 -2.87 20.74
C ALA A 500 -11.18 -2.96 20.76
N VAL A 501 -10.40 -1.88 20.72
CA VAL A 501 -8.93 -1.98 20.77
C VAL A 501 -8.34 -1.58 22.11
N TRP A 502 -9.13 -0.98 23.01
CA TRP A 502 -8.66 -0.46 24.29
C TRP A 502 -7.85 -1.46 25.15
N PRO A 503 -8.27 -2.72 25.34
CA PRO A 503 -7.45 -3.68 26.10
C PRO A 503 -6.05 -3.89 25.52
N SER A 504 -5.92 -3.85 24.20
CA SER A 504 -4.63 -3.98 23.51
C SER A 504 -3.79 -2.72 23.67
N VAL A 505 -4.41 -1.53 23.61
CA VAL A 505 -3.74 -0.25 23.91
C VAL A 505 -3.18 -0.24 25.33
N TYR A 506 -3.99 -0.61 26.32
CA TYR A 506 -3.54 -0.70 27.71
C TYR A 506 -2.37 -1.69 27.85
N MET A 507 -2.51 -2.89 27.27
CA MET A 507 -1.46 -3.92 27.34
C MET A 507 -0.15 -3.47 26.69
N ALA A 508 -0.23 -2.77 25.55
CA ALA A 508 0.94 -2.21 24.88
C ALA A 508 1.65 -1.16 25.75
N MET A 509 0.90 -0.27 26.40
CA MET A 509 1.49 0.73 27.30
C MET A 509 2.07 0.09 28.56
N ALA A 510 1.37 -0.88 29.16
CA ALA A 510 1.85 -1.60 30.34
C ALA A 510 3.12 -2.40 30.04
N PHE A 511 3.25 -2.96 28.84
CA PHE A 511 4.48 -3.64 28.42
C PHE A 511 5.68 -2.69 28.40
N MET A 512 5.49 -1.43 27.99
CA MET A 512 6.57 -0.46 27.89
C MET A 512 7.17 -0.04 29.24
N ASP A 513 6.42 -0.19 30.33
CA ASP A 513 6.89 0.16 31.68
C ASP A 513 8.19 -0.58 32.09
N GLN A 514 8.46 -1.75 31.48
CA GLN A 514 9.71 -2.47 31.74
C GLN A 514 10.97 -1.75 31.24
N PHE A 515 10.80 -0.77 30.34
CA PHE A 515 11.89 0.00 29.75
C PHE A 515 12.13 1.35 30.43
N ASP A 516 11.34 1.70 31.46
CA ASP A 516 11.63 2.78 32.40
C ASP A 516 12.47 2.19 33.55
N LYS A 517 13.80 2.23 33.40
CA LYS A 517 14.73 1.51 34.28
C LYS A 517 14.97 2.22 35.60
N ASP A 518 14.79 3.53 35.65
CA ASP A 518 15.03 4.34 36.85
C ASP A 518 13.75 4.84 37.55
N GLY A 519 12.59 4.59 36.95
CA GLY A 519 11.28 4.90 37.51
C GLY A 519 10.89 6.38 37.42
N ASP A 520 11.59 7.16 36.59
CA ASP A 520 11.31 8.58 36.40
C ASP A 520 10.13 8.86 35.44
N GLY A 521 9.59 7.80 34.82
CA GLY A 521 8.45 7.85 33.90
C GLY A 521 8.84 7.87 32.43
N MET A 522 10.13 7.90 32.09
CA MET A 522 10.66 7.87 30.73
C MET A 522 11.22 6.49 30.39
N ILE A 523 11.09 6.07 29.13
CA ILE A 523 11.72 4.84 28.64
C ILE A 523 13.16 5.11 28.15
N GLU A 524 14.07 4.15 28.34
CA GLU A 524 15.44 4.23 27.84
C GLU A 524 15.75 3.23 26.72
N ASN A 525 16.35 3.72 25.64
CA ASN A 525 16.99 2.89 24.62
C ASN A 525 18.24 2.18 25.19
N GLU A 526 18.53 0.97 24.68
CA GLU A 526 19.45 0.03 25.33
C GLU A 526 20.84 -0.07 24.69
N GLY A 527 21.20 0.85 23.79
CA GLY A 527 22.53 0.91 23.17
C GLY A 527 22.75 -0.01 21.98
N PHE A 528 21.66 -0.49 21.39
CA PHE A 528 21.61 -1.13 20.08
C PHE A 528 20.47 -0.49 19.27
N PRO A 529 20.33 -0.79 17.97
CA PRO A 529 19.20 -0.30 17.18
C PRO A 529 17.90 -0.98 17.63
N ASP A 530 17.18 -0.31 18.53
CA ASP A 530 15.94 -0.78 19.13
C ASP A 530 14.75 0.10 18.73
N GLN A 531 14.71 0.52 17.46
CA GLN A 531 13.67 1.35 16.84
C GLN A 531 13.84 1.34 15.30
N THR A 532 12.93 1.99 14.56
CA THR A 532 12.86 2.01 13.08
C THR A 532 14.18 2.29 12.33
N TYR A 533 15.07 3.12 12.88
CA TYR A 533 16.46 3.28 12.42
C TYR A 533 17.28 2.09 12.90
N ASP A 534 16.98 0.91 12.34
CA ASP A 534 17.42 -0.43 12.75
C ASP A 534 18.92 -0.71 12.58
N VAL A 535 19.72 0.24 12.06
CA VAL A 535 21.18 0.18 12.12
C VAL A 535 21.81 1.46 12.68
N TRP A 536 21.02 2.34 13.32
CA TRP A 536 21.51 3.52 14.04
C TRP A 536 21.26 3.39 15.54
N SER A 537 22.29 2.98 16.28
CA SER A 537 22.19 2.76 17.72
C SER A 537 21.90 4.04 18.50
N VAL A 538 21.18 3.87 19.60
CA VAL A 538 20.80 4.94 20.52
C VAL A 538 20.81 4.42 21.96
N SER A 539 21.20 5.25 22.93
CA SER A 539 21.32 4.83 24.34
C SER A 539 20.70 5.84 25.30
N GLY A 540 20.00 5.35 26.33
CA GLY A 540 19.35 6.21 27.31
C GLY A 540 18.09 6.87 26.76
N VAL A 541 17.78 8.08 27.22
CA VAL A 541 16.62 8.83 26.72
C VAL A 541 16.98 9.45 25.38
N SER A 542 16.17 9.21 24.35
CA SER A 542 16.36 9.75 23.00
C SER A 542 15.28 10.74 22.59
N ALA A 543 15.61 11.67 21.69
CA ALA A 543 14.66 12.66 21.21
C ALA A 543 13.48 12.01 20.47
N TYR A 544 13.78 11.02 19.63
CA TYR A 544 12.79 10.31 18.82
C TYR A 544 11.89 9.39 19.67
N SER A 545 12.43 8.32 20.27
CA SER A 545 11.62 7.35 21.03
C SER A 545 11.02 7.97 22.29
N GLY A 546 11.76 8.83 22.99
CA GLY A 546 11.25 9.55 24.16
C GLY A 546 10.10 10.49 23.79
N GLY A 547 10.20 11.21 22.67
CA GLY A 547 9.12 12.10 22.21
C GLY A 547 7.85 11.33 21.85
N LEU A 548 8.00 10.20 21.15
CA LEU A 548 6.88 9.30 20.84
C LEU A 548 6.22 8.76 22.11
N TRP A 549 7.01 8.35 23.11
CA TRP A 549 6.51 7.89 24.40
C TRP A 549 5.68 8.95 25.14
N VAL A 550 6.19 10.19 25.23
CA VAL A 550 5.44 11.29 25.86
C VAL A 550 4.10 11.52 25.15
N ALA A 551 4.09 11.55 23.82
CA ALA A 551 2.86 11.74 23.05
C ALA A 551 1.89 10.56 23.24
N ALA A 552 2.40 9.32 23.23
CA ALA A 552 1.61 8.10 23.40
C ALA A 552 0.95 8.00 24.79
N LEU A 553 1.64 8.42 25.87
CA LEU A 553 1.04 8.49 27.21
C LEU A 553 -0.17 9.43 27.25
N GLN A 554 -0.08 10.57 26.56
CA GLN A 554 -1.20 11.50 26.46
C GLN A 554 -2.36 10.90 25.65
N ALA A 555 -2.05 10.25 24.52
CA ALA A 555 -3.03 9.56 23.69
C ALA A 555 -3.73 8.43 24.46
N ALA A 556 -2.98 7.61 25.21
CA ALA A 556 -3.54 6.55 26.05
C ALA A 556 -4.49 7.10 27.13
N SER A 557 -4.14 8.21 27.78
CA SER A 557 -5.03 8.89 28.72
C SER A 557 -6.32 9.36 28.05
N ALA A 558 -6.23 9.93 26.84
CA ALA A 558 -7.37 10.39 26.07
C ALA A 558 -8.27 9.22 25.61
N LEU A 559 -7.70 8.09 25.18
CA LEU A 559 -8.44 6.87 24.85
C LEU A 559 -9.13 6.28 26.08
N ALA A 560 -8.46 6.25 27.24
CA ALA A 560 -9.01 5.76 28.50
C ALA A 560 -10.26 6.54 28.92
N ARG A 561 -10.19 7.88 28.81
CA ARG A 561 -11.35 8.76 29.03
C ARG A 561 -12.52 8.36 28.16
N GLU A 562 -12.25 8.05 26.90
CA GLU A 562 -13.29 7.83 25.90
C GLU A 562 -14.02 6.50 26.04
N VAL A 563 -13.36 5.49 26.62
CA VAL A 563 -13.99 4.24 27.06
C VAL A 563 -14.52 4.28 28.50
N GLY A 564 -14.34 5.39 29.21
CA GLY A 564 -14.78 5.56 30.60
C GLY A 564 -13.87 4.95 31.68
N ASP A 565 -12.67 4.50 31.33
CA ASP A 565 -11.68 3.98 32.29
C ASP A 565 -10.95 5.12 33.00
N LYS A 566 -11.55 5.60 34.08
CA LYS A 566 -11.01 6.72 34.86
C LYS A 566 -9.67 6.41 35.53
N GLY A 567 -9.45 5.15 35.92
CA GLY A 567 -8.21 4.73 36.58
C GLY A 567 -7.01 4.84 35.64
N SER A 568 -7.16 4.31 34.43
CA SER A 568 -6.13 4.41 33.39
C SER A 568 -5.97 5.83 32.87
N GLU A 569 -7.05 6.61 32.75
CA GLU A 569 -6.97 8.03 32.36
C GLU A 569 -6.01 8.79 33.28
N ASP A 570 -6.22 8.71 34.59
CA ASP A 570 -5.43 9.43 35.59
C ASP A 570 -4.00 8.88 35.68
N TYR A 571 -3.83 7.55 35.55
CA TYR A 571 -2.52 6.90 35.55
C TYR A 571 -1.63 7.37 34.40
N PHE A 572 -2.14 7.29 33.16
CA PHE A 572 -1.38 7.69 31.98
C PHE A 572 -1.16 9.20 31.94
N TRP A 573 -2.13 10.00 32.43
CA TRP A 573 -1.94 11.45 32.54
C TRP A 573 -0.80 11.83 33.48
N PHE A 574 -0.73 11.19 34.65
CA PHE A 574 0.35 11.43 35.61
C PHE A 574 1.72 11.03 35.05
N LYS A 575 1.81 9.88 34.37
CA LYS A 575 3.04 9.46 33.70
C LYS A 575 3.44 10.41 32.57
N PHE A 576 2.48 10.88 31.76
CA PHE A 576 2.72 11.87 30.72
C PHE A 576 3.41 13.12 31.28
N GLN A 577 2.92 13.65 32.41
CA GLN A 577 3.50 14.84 33.04
C GLN A 577 4.96 14.61 33.46
N LYS A 578 5.25 13.47 34.11
CA LYS A 578 6.62 13.11 34.51
C LYS A 578 7.55 12.93 33.31
N ALA A 579 7.15 12.11 32.34
CA ALA A 579 7.93 11.82 31.15
C ALA A 579 8.24 13.11 30.37
N LYS A 580 7.26 14.03 30.28
CA LYS A 580 7.44 15.34 29.64
C LYS A 580 8.54 16.16 30.32
N GLU A 581 8.62 16.16 31.65
CA GLU A 581 9.68 16.86 32.39
C GLU A 581 11.07 16.26 32.12
N VAL A 582 11.16 14.93 32.05
CA VAL A 582 12.40 14.21 31.74
C VAL A 582 12.87 14.51 30.31
N TYR A 583 11.94 14.51 29.35
CA TYR A 583 12.22 14.82 27.95
C TYR A 583 12.86 16.21 27.76
N GLN A 584 12.47 17.20 28.59
CA GLN A 584 13.08 18.54 28.53
C GLN A 584 14.58 18.55 28.82
N LYS A 585 15.14 17.53 29.48
CA LYS A 585 16.58 17.44 29.76
C LYS A 585 17.43 17.25 28.50
N LEU A 586 16.83 16.83 27.38
CA LEU A 586 17.51 16.72 26.08
C LEU A 586 17.72 18.08 25.39
N TRP A 587 16.99 19.12 25.80
CA TRP A 587 17.11 20.45 25.23
C TRP A 587 18.49 21.05 25.51
N ASN A 588 19.25 21.36 24.45
CA ASN A 588 20.61 21.89 24.55
C ASN A 588 20.71 23.43 24.39
N GLY A 589 19.57 24.10 24.24
CA GLY A 589 19.50 25.54 23.96
C GLY A 589 19.16 25.90 22.52
N SER A 590 19.20 24.95 21.58
CA SER A 590 18.83 25.18 20.18
C SER A 590 17.99 24.06 19.58
N TYR A 591 18.26 22.81 19.95
CA TYR A 591 17.50 21.64 19.52
C TYR A 591 17.56 20.55 20.61
N PHE A 592 16.92 19.41 20.38
CA PHE A 592 16.96 18.26 21.29
C PHE A 592 18.11 17.34 20.89
N ASN A 593 19.00 17.03 21.82
CA ASN A 593 20.08 16.08 21.60
C ASN A 593 19.52 14.72 21.16
N TYR A 594 20.21 14.05 20.23
CA TYR A 594 19.85 12.71 19.74
C TYR A 594 19.57 11.74 20.89
N ASP A 595 20.47 11.72 21.88
CA ASP A 595 20.27 11.01 23.14
C ASP A 595 21.01 11.67 24.33
N ASN A 596 20.78 11.15 25.54
CA ASN A 596 21.40 11.63 26.77
C ASN A 596 22.63 10.82 27.23
N SER A 597 23.15 9.91 26.40
CA SER A 597 24.25 9.00 26.77
C SER A 597 25.59 9.71 27.00
N GLY A 598 25.73 10.94 26.50
CA GLY A 598 26.99 11.71 26.53
C GLY A 598 28.04 11.16 25.56
N SER A 599 27.64 10.29 24.62
CA SER A 599 28.51 9.78 23.57
C SER A 599 28.93 10.89 22.60
N ALA A 600 29.89 10.57 21.72
CA ALA A 600 30.30 11.50 20.67
C ALA A 600 29.14 11.89 19.75
N VAL A 601 28.12 11.03 19.58
CA VAL A 601 26.98 11.22 18.68
C VAL A 601 25.75 11.82 19.33
N SER A 602 25.71 11.95 20.67
CA SER A 602 24.56 12.50 21.40
C SER A 602 24.14 13.91 20.95
N SER A 603 25.08 14.70 20.43
CA SER A 603 24.80 16.05 19.93
C SER A 603 24.36 16.11 18.46
N SER A 604 24.26 14.97 17.77
CA SER A 604 23.80 14.95 16.38
C SER A 604 22.36 15.48 16.28
N ILE A 605 22.11 16.25 15.22
CA ILE A 605 20.81 16.81 14.87
C ILE A 605 20.09 15.75 14.04
N GLN A 606 19.19 15.00 14.69
CA GLN A 606 18.33 14.06 13.97
C GLN A 606 17.18 14.82 13.31
N ALA A 607 16.90 14.53 12.04
CA ALA A 607 15.79 15.17 11.31
C ALA A 607 14.44 14.91 12.01
N ASP A 608 14.24 13.68 12.46
CA ASP A 608 12.99 13.19 13.06
C ASP A 608 12.93 13.34 14.59
N GLN A 609 13.79 14.18 15.17
CA GLN A 609 13.93 14.33 16.63
C GLN A 609 12.62 14.77 17.33
N LEU A 610 11.67 15.36 16.59
CA LEU A 610 10.36 15.81 17.08
C LEU A 610 9.18 15.01 16.50
N ALA A 611 9.37 13.74 16.12
CA ALA A 611 8.30 12.87 15.62
C ALA A 611 7.08 12.82 16.55
N GLY A 612 7.29 12.73 17.87
CA GLY A 612 6.20 12.76 18.86
C GLY A 612 5.44 14.09 18.91
N GLN A 613 6.12 15.22 18.69
CA GLN A 613 5.49 16.54 18.62
C GLN A 613 4.65 16.66 17.35
N TRP A 614 5.20 16.24 16.20
CA TRP A 614 4.47 16.17 14.94
C TRP A 614 3.16 15.38 15.09
N TYR A 615 3.26 14.18 15.65
CA TYR A 615 2.09 13.32 15.80
C TYR A 615 1.09 13.84 16.82
N ALA A 616 1.56 14.43 17.94
CA ALA A 616 0.67 15.08 18.89
C ALA A 616 -0.16 16.19 18.22
N ARG A 617 0.48 17.02 17.36
CA ARG A 617 -0.24 18.03 16.57
C ARG A 617 -1.23 17.41 15.60
N ALA A 618 -0.84 16.37 14.88
CA ALA A 618 -1.71 15.66 13.93
C ALA A 618 -2.97 15.07 14.61
N CYS A 619 -2.84 14.64 15.87
CA CYS A 619 -3.94 14.12 16.68
C CYS A 619 -4.77 15.19 17.40
N GLY A 620 -4.39 16.47 17.35
CA GLY A 620 -5.02 17.53 18.14
C GLY A 620 -4.73 17.42 19.66
N LEU A 621 -3.69 16.70 20.06
CA LEU A 621 -3.20 16.61 21.43
C LEU A 621 -2.43 17.87 21.86
N LEU A 622 -2.17 18.00 23.16
CA LEU A 622 -1.31 19.05 23.68
C LEU A 622 0.14 18.85 23.20
N PRO A 623 0.86 19.95 22.88
CA PRO A 623 2.28 19.91 22.56
C PRO A 623 3.12 19.21 23.64
N ILE A 624 4.08 18.41 23.22
CA ILE A 624 5.05 17.75 24.10
C ILE A 624 6.23 18.67 24.44
N VAL A 625 6.45 19.72 23.64
CA VAL A 625 7.47 20.77 23.86
C VAL A 625 6.85 22.16 23.73
N ASP A 626 7.55 23.16 24.26
CA ASP A 626 7.16 24.57 24.09
C ASP A 626 7.26 24.99 22.62
N GLU A 627 6.34 25.85 22.18
CA GLU A 627 6.26 26.32 20.79
C GLU A 627 7.58 26.90 20.27
N GLU A 628 8.23 27.77 21.05
CA GLU A 628 9.52 28.35 20.68
C GLU A 628 10.62 27.30 20.53
N LYS A 629 10.62 26.24 21.35
CA LYS A 629 11.58 25.14 21.24
C LYS A 629 11.30 24.30 19.99
N ALA A 630 10.03 24.04 19.68
CA ALA A 630 9.66 23.34 18.45
C ALA A 630 10.12 24.12 17.21
N LYS A 631 9.77 25.40 17.13
CA LYS A 631 10.19 26.29 16.03
C LYS A 631 11.71 26.36 15.88
N THR A 632 12.44 26.62 16.96
CA THR A 632 13.93 26.67 16.93
C THR A 632 14.54 25.34 16.50
N THR A 633 13.96 24.22 16.93
CA THR A 633 14.40 22.88 16.54
C THR A 633 14.20 22.65 15.05
N PHE A 634 13.00 22.95 14.52
CA PHE A 634 12.72 22.80 13.10
C PHE A 634 13.52 23.77 12.23
N GLU A 635 13.77 25.01 12.68
CA GLU A 635 14.70 25.92 12.01
C GLU A 635 16.11 25.33 11.95
N THR A 636 16.56 24.67 13.03
CA THR A 636 17.86 23.99 13.05
C THR A 636 17.88 22.82 12.08
N VAL A 637 16.89 21.93 12.11
CA VAL A 637 16.75 20.81 11.16
C VAL A 637 16.72 21.33 9.71
N PHE A 638 15.96 22.38 9.42
CA PHE A 638 15.92 23.00 8.11
C PHE A 638 17.29 23.53 7.69
N ASN A 639 17.94 24.34 8.52
CA ASN A 639 19.21 24.96 8.19
C ASN A 639 20.35 23.95 8.06
N PHE A 640 20.32 22.84 8.79
CA PHE A 640 21.38 21.85 8.84
C PHE A 640 21.08 20.63 7.96
N ASN A 641 20.01 19.89 8.25
CA ASN A 641 19.69 18.63 7.60
C ASN A 641 19.13 18.80 6.19
N VAL A 642 18.54 19.96 5.87
CA VAL A 642 17.98 20.25 4.54
C VAL A 642 18.92 21.15 3.75
N MET A 643 19.16 22.38 4.21
CA MET A 643 19.83 23.39 3.40
C MET A 643 21.32 23.12 3.15
N LYS A 644 22.04 22.44 4.06
CA LYS A 644 23.44 22.03 3.81
C LYS A 644 23.55 20.82 2.87
N VAL A 645 22.42 20.18 2.55
CA VAL A 645 22.37 19.03 1.66
C VAL A 645 21.88 19.47 0.29
N LYS A 646 22.83 19.82 -0.59
CA LYS A 646 22.55 20.26 -1.97
C LYS A 646 21.50 21.39 -2.03
N ASP A 647 21.61 22.38 -1.16
CA ASP A 647 20.71 23.55 -1.09
C ASP A 647 19.23 23.17 -0.91
N GLY A 648 18.97 22.07 -0.18
CA GLY A 648 17.63 21.54 0.08
C GLY A 648 16.98 20.84 -1.10
N LYS A 649 17.74 20.47 -2.14
CA LYS A 649 17.21 19.80 -3.35
C LYS A 649 17.11 18.28 -3.24
N ARG A 650 17.33 17.71 -2.05
CA ARG A 650 17.32 16.25 -1.84
C ARG A 650 16.36 15.76 -0.75
N GLY A 651 15.92 16.64 0.14
CA GLY A 651 15.17 16.29 1.35
C GLY A 651 16.02 16.49 2.61
N ALA A 652 15.58 15.92 3.74
CA ALA A 652 16.27 16.04 5.02
C ALA A 652 17.17 14.81 5.27
N VAL A 653 18.48 15.00 5.41
CA VAL A 653 19.36 13.89 5.83
C VAL A 653 19.10 13.54 7.29
N ASN A 654 19.07 12.25 7.61
CA ASN A 654 18.64 11.75 8.91
C ASN A 654 19.48 12.32 10.07
N GLY A 655 20.81 12.34 9.95
CA GLY A 655 21.73 12.82 10.98
C GLY A 655 22.71 13.87 10.46
N MET A 656 22.80 14.99 11.17
CA MET A 656 23.76 16.06 10.88
C MET A 656 24.53 16.43 12.15
N ARG A 657 25.84 16.61 12.05
CA ARG A 657 26.67 17.05 13.19
C ARG A 657 26.53 18.56 13.38
N PRO A 658 26.75 19.09 14.60
CA PRO A 658 26.60 20.54 14.86
C PRO A 658 27.60 21.42 14.08
N ASN A 659 28.69 20.83 13.57
CA ASN A 659 29.63 21.51 12.68
C ASN A 659 29.12 21.62 11.22
N GLY A 660 27.99 20.97 10.89
CA GLY A 660 27.38 20.97 9.56
C GLY A 660 27.83 19.86 8.62
N GLU A 661 28.59 18.87 9.11
CA GLU A 661 28.92 17.65 8.34
C GLU A 661 27.89 16.54 8.62
N PRO A 662 27.50 15.72 7.62
CA PRO A 662 26.62 14.59 7.86
C PRO A 662 27.14 13.67 8.97
N ASP A 663 26.26 13.18 9.82
CA ASP A 663 26.65 12.16 10.80
C ASP A 663 27.05 10.89 10.05
N SER A 664 28.19 10.31 10.43
CA SER A 664 28.75 9.12 9.80
C SER A 664 28.82 7.93 10.75
N SER A 665 28.09 7.97 11.87
CA SER A 665 28.07 6.87 12.84
C SER A 665 27.33 5.64 12.33
N SER A 666 26.42 5.82 11.39
CA SER A 666 25.65 4.73 10.74
C SER A 666 25.42 5.05 9.26
N LEU A 667 25.13 4.02 8.48
CA LEU A 667 24.62 4.19 7.11
C LEU A 667 23.35 5.06 7.13
N GLN A 668 22.38 4.70 7.98
CA GLN A 668 21.10 5.40 8.07
C GLN A 668 21.24 6.86 8.48
N SER A 669 22.23 7.19 9.31
CA SER A 669 22.47 8.59 9.70
C SER A 669 22.84 9.49 8.50
N ARG A 670 23.32 8.90 7.40
CA ARG A 670 23.71 9.60 6.16
C ARG A 670 22.64 9.58 5.07
N GLU A 671 21.57 8.82 5.29
CA GLU A 671 20.51 8.64 4.31
C GLU A 671 19.49 9.77 4.40
N ILE A 672 18.72 9.89 3.32
CA ILE A 672 17.52 10.72 3.27
C ILE A 672 16.36 9.77 3.09
N TRP A 673 15.47 9.71 4.07
CA TRP A 673 14.25 8.94 3.99
C TRP A 673 13.11 9.85 3.53
N SER A 674 12.45 9.50 2.42
CA SER A 674 11.38 10.30 1.84
C SER A 674 10.21 10.48 2.81
N GLY A 675 9.75 9.39 3.44
CA GLY A 675 8.69 9.40 4.45
C GLY A 675 9.00 10.31 5.64
N VAL A 676 10.23 10.25 6.18
CA VAL A 676 10.68 11.15 7.26
C VAL A 676 10.75 12.60 6.78
N THR A 677 11.24 12.85 5.57
CA THR A 677 11.30 14.20 5.00
C THR A 677 9.90 14.81 4.89
N TYR A 678 8.90 14.05 4.45
CA TYR A 678 7.51 14.49 4.40
C TYR A 678 6.91 14.71 5.80
N ALA A 679 7.20 13.83 6.77
CA ALA A 679 6.76 14.00 8.15
C ALA A 679 7.34 15.27 8.79
N VAL A 680 8.65 15.53 8.61
CA VAL A 680 9.31 16.75 9.07
C VAL A 680 8.71 17.99 8.40
N ALA A 681 8.43 17.93 7.10
CA ALA A 681 7.77 19.02 6.39
C ALA A 681 6.35 19.29 6.93
N ALA A 682 5.56 18.25 7.19
CA ALA A 682 4.25 18.37 7.81
C ALA A 682 4.33 18.95 9.23
N ALA A 683 5.33 18.53 10.01
CA ALA A 683 5.60 19.06 11.34
C ALA A 683 5.93 20.56 11.33
N MET A 684 6.75 21.01 10.37
CA MET A 684 7.03 22.44 10.14
C MET A 684 5.75 23.21 9.83
N ILE A 685 4.88 22.66 8.97
CA ILE A 685 3.58 23.29 8.63
C ILE A 685 2.69 23.40 9.87
N HIS A 686 2.65 22.38 10.74
CA HIS A 686 1.89 22.41 11.99
C HIS A 686 2.39 23.45 13.01
N GLU A 687 3.64 23.90 12.90
CA GLU A 687 4.22 24.96 13.72
C GLU A 687 4.29 26.31 12.97
N ASP A 688 3.42 26.50 11.96
CA ASP A 688 3.29 27.73 11.16
C ASP A 688 4.53 28.10 10.32
N MET A 689 5.36 27.11 9.96
CA MET A 689 6.58 27.28 9.16
C MET A 689 6.41 26.74 7.73
N ALA A 690 5.30 27.09 7.07
CA ALA A 690 4.89 26.50 5.80
C ALA A 690 5.94 26.61 4.68
N ASP A 691 6.62 27.75 4.55
CA ASP A 691 7.66 27.95 3.53
C ASP A 691 8.82 26.96 3.71
N MET A 692 9.26 26.72 4.95
CA MET A 692 10.31 25.73 5.25
C MET A 692 9.80 24.31 5.04
N GLY A 693 8.56 24.03 5.43
CA GLY A 693 7.92 22.73 5.21
C GLY A 693 7.87 22.36 3.72
N PHE A 694 7.29 23.23 2.89
CA PHE A 694 7.24 23.01 1.45
C PHE A 694 8.62 22.96 0.82
N LYS A 695 9.58 23.79 1.24
CA LYS A 695 10.95 23.73 0.73
C LYS A 695 11.64 22.40 1.07
N THR A 696 11.36 21.84 2.25
CA THR A 696 11.88 20.53 2.69
C THR A 696 11.31 19.40 1.84
N ALA A 697 9.98 19.34 1.69
CA ALA A 697 9.30 18.34 0.86
C ALA A 697 9.65 18.45 -0.64
N ALA A 698 9.86 19.67 -1.15
CA ALA A 698 10.29 19.90 -2.53
C ALA A 698 11.61 19.20 -2.86
N GLY A 699 12.50 18.99 -1.88
CA GLY A 699 13.73 18.24 -2.11
C GLY A 699 13.51 16.80 -2.59
N VAL A 700 12.42 16.16 -2.15
CA VAL A 700 12.01 14.84 -2.67
C VAL A 700 11.47 14.96 -4.08
N TYR A 701 10.64 15.97 -4.37
CA TYR A 701 10.18 16.26 -5.73
C TYR A 701 11.33 16.47 -6.72
N GLU A 702 12.29 17.32 -6.37
CA GLU A 702 13.48 17.60 -7.20
C GLU A 702 14.27 16.32 -7.49
N THR A 703 14.28 15.37 -6.55
CA THR A 703 15.04 14.13 -6.67
C THR A 703 14.29 13.06 -7.46
N VAL A 704 12.98 12.94 -7.28
CA VAL A 704 12.19 11.81 -7.80
C VAL A 704 11.43 12.18 -9.08
N TRP A 705 10.92 13.40 -9.17
CA TRP A 705 9.89 13.77 -10.15
C TRP A 705 10.31 14.87 -11.12
N SER A 706 11.40 15.60 -10.85
CA SER A 706 11.87 16.68 -11.73
C SER A 706 12.62 16.15 -12.96
N GLU A 707 12.77 17.01 -13.97
CA GLU A 707 13.53 16.70 -15.20
C GLU A 707 15.01 16.36 -14.92
N ASP A 708 15.60 16.97 -13.89
CA ASP A 708 16.97 16.71 -13.43
C ASP A 708 17.04 15.64 -12.33
N GLY A 709 15.91 14.98 -12.05
CA GLY A 709 15.76 13.94 -11.04
C GLY A 709 16.45 12.62 -11.41
N PHE A 710 16.35 11.64 -10.52
CA PHE A 710 16.85 10.28 -10.73
C PHE A 710 15.75 9.29 -11.17
N GLY A 711 14.49 9.69 -11.10
CA GLY A 711 13.31 8.86 -11.35
C GLY A 711 12.84 8.84 -12.79
#